data_AF-A0A174SG20-F1
#
_entry.id   AF-A0A174SG20-F1
#
_cell.length_a   1.000
_cell.length_b   1.000
_cell.length_c   1.000
_cell.angle_alpha   90.00
_cell.angle_beta   90.00
_cell.angle_gamma   90.00
#
_symmetry.space_group_name_H-M   'P 1'
#
loop_
_entity.id
_entity.type
_entity.pdbx_description
1 polymer ?
#
loop_
_entity_poly.entity_id
_entity_poly.type
_entity_poly.pdbx_seq_one_letter_code
_entity_poly.pdbx_strand_id
1 'polypeptide(L)'
;MRKLRVFYTRKLGRFVGRCVGLLGVLFLIVNLISCQDDFLENVEPPVTPPEETVTPPVYMLLNGKYKSGVNLTLHEDSTCTIETTDGDPWATTGVFAEDVPEECNVLEFEYQTTLGMSNLELFFMDVKTGIDPAHSMSAGQVPASEEWVSFSVRLKEYRKNFNWGKKGDNLRMDFGTDPNNTIQMRNIRLRVMNDEEKKEEEEEKNEALNKEKYEQGIKDYLSKEYACHITDVTVGETSVTIQGDYTGEGTFFLGEIPPFVDMFKTEKIEFKIPLSENSFSIQLDRYVTVGDFKYDRLLSKWAVFKEGADVDELVSHARYANVDAIHAKQSVEAVPLKSKKGLGGLINHGLLTHDLDELGISSATINIPISNFMHLSEQPGDIPYTYGGKTYYFNEQYLISSFDVVLQQTSQRGISVAGILLIAPSGDAGELLKHPDYNGVAPYTMPNMTTVESTQCYAAALDFLAQRYSDPDMRIAHWIIHNEVDGGIHWTNMGDKPIATFMDTYLRSMRMCYNIVHQYDQHSEVFISFSHGWNIAAGGGWYKVRDMLDLMNQFSKAEGDFFWSLACHSYPAQLGNPCTWDDAQATFSMDTEYVTLKNLEVLDKWVGISQNQYKGNIRRSVWLSEAGTCSPSYEDKDLQDQAAGFAYGWKKINALDGINGIQWHSWFDHLGDGVPLGLRKYSDEEYKGEAKPVWTTYQKAGTDEEDDYFKQYLERIGIKSWEGLIQDIP
;
A
#
# COMPACT_ATOMS: atom_id res chain seq x y z
N MET A 1 48.47 -24.80 -13.46
CA MET A 1 49.79 -24.54 -12.84
C MET A 1 49.55 -24.17 -11.39
N ARG A 2 49.67 -25.13 -10.44
CA ARG A 2 50.80 -25.25 -9.48
C ARG A 2 51.00 -23.94 -8.69
N LYS A 3 50.65 -23.84 -7.40
CA LYS A 3 51.22 -24.55 -6.22
C LYS A 3 50.37 -24.13 -4.98
N LEU A 4 50.25 -24.79 -3.84
CA LEU A 4 50.56 -26.12 -3.26
C LEU A 4 50.16 -25.94 -1.76
N ARG A 5 49.32 -26.81 -1.18
CA ARG A 5 49.60 -27.76 -0.05
C ARG A 5 49.98 -27.12 1.29
N VAL A 6 49.39 -27.55 2.43
CA VAL A 6 49.71 -28.79 3.20
C VAL A 6 48.44 -29.31 3.91
N PHE A 7 47.89 -30.51 3.61
CA PHE A 7 48.14 -31.88 4.17
C PHE A 7 47.77 -32.07 5.67
N TYR A 8 46.66 -32.74 6.04
CA TYR A 8 46.39 -34.20 6.17
C TYR A 8 46.97 -34.88 7.42
N THR A 9 46.10 -35.47 8.27
CA THR A 9 45.99 -36.90 8.66
C THR A 9 45.16 -37.03 9.96
N ARG A 10 44.04 -37.76 10.10
CA ARG A 10 43.62 -39.17 9.90
C ARG A 10 43.64 -40.01 11.20
N LYS A 11 42.45 -40.51 11.57
CA LYS A 11 42.10 -41.74 12.32
C LYS A 11 42.44 -41.79 13.81
N LEU A 12 41.77 -42.52 14.69
CA LEU A 12 40.49 -43.25 14.80
C LEU A 12 40.63 -43.96 16.17
N GLY A 13 39.72 -43.73 17.12
CA GLY A 13 39.71 -44.44 18.41
C GLY A 13 38.29 -44.47 18.96
N ARG A 14 37.73 -45.68 19.08
CA ARG A 14 36.31 -46.00 19.30
C ARG A 14 35.86 -45.86 20.76
N PHE A 15 34.53 -45.74 20.90
CA PHE A 15 33.67 -46.33 21.93
C PHE A 15 33.70 -45.72 23.33
N VAL A 16 32.62 -45.04 23.73
CA VAL A 16 31.61 -45.46 24.73
C VAL A 16 30.63 -44.28 24.94
N GLY A 17 29.33 -44.57 25.02
CA GLY A 17 28.35 -43.68 25.67
C GLY A 17 27.38 -42.88 24.80
N ARG A 18 26.45 -43.56 24.11
CA ARG A 18 25.13 -43.00 23.80
C ARG A 18 24.24 -43.15 25.03
N CYS A 19 23.29 -42.21 25.16
CA CYS A 19 22.13 -42.14 26.05
C CYS A 19 22.29 -41.21 27.28
N VAL A 20 21.25 -40.40 27.47
CA VAL A 20 20.91 -39.50 28.58
C VAL A 20 21.25 -38.01 28.33
N GLY A 21 20.23 -37.26 27.92
CA GLY A 21 20.26 -35.80 27.81
C GLY A 21 19.02 -35.20 27.13
N LEU A 22 17.85 -35.80 27.34
CA LEU A 22 16.56 -35.34 26.85
C LEU A 22 15.49 -35.81 27.84
N LEU A 23 15.43 -35.14 28.99
CA LEU A 23 14.39 -35.23 30.03
C LEU A 23 14.72 -34.20 31.11
N GLY A 24 14.30 -32.95 30.92
CA GLY A 24 14.67 -31.87 31.84
C GLY A 24 13.88 -30.57 31.74
N VAL A 25 12.71 -30.54 31.09
CA VAL A 25 11.87 -29.32 31.05
C VAL A 25 10.37 -29.65 31.11
N LEU A 26 9.96 -30.66 31.88
CA LEU A 26 8.54 -31.04 31.99
C LEU A 26 8.11 -31.42 33.41
N PHE A 27 8.68 -30.76 34.42
CA PHE A 27 8.35 -31.02 35.83
C PHE A 27 8.27 -29.74 36.68
N LEU A 28 7.60 -28.69 36.17
CA LEU A 28 7.37 -27.46 36.95
C LEU A 28 5.99 -26.83 36.70
N ILE A 29 4.97 -27.63 36.36
CA ILE A 29 3.55 -27.21 36.38
C ILE A 29 2.66 -28.35 36.93
N VAL A 30 3.05 -28.98 38.04
CA VAL A 30 2.10 -29.71 38.92
C VAL A 30 2.71 -29.79 40.32
N ASN A 31 2.46 -28.79 41.15
CA ASN A 31 2.47 -28.90 42.63
C ASN A 31 1.80 -27.66 43.23
N LEU A 32 0.59 -27.37 42.77
CA LEU A 32 -0.39 -26.62 43.56
C LEU A 32 -1.32 -27.66 44.18
N ILE A 33 -1.58 -27.49 45.48
CA ILE A 33 -2.45 -28.30 46.35
C ILE A 33 -1.74 -29.46 47.06
N SER A 34 -1.15 -29.18 48.22
CA SER A 34 -1.21 -30.02 49.43
C SER A 34 -0.13 -29.61 50.43
N CYS A 35 -0.53 -28.88 51.48
CA CYS A 35 -0.12 -29.03 52.89
C CYS A 35 -0.22 -27.69 53.63
N GLN A 36 -1.35 -27.52 54.31
CA GLN A 36 -1.46 -26.71 55.51
C GLN A 36 -0.78 -27.45 56.67
N ASP A 37 0.11 -26.73 57.36
CA ASP A 37 0.16 -26.54 58.82
C ASP A 37 1.59 -26.54 59.40
N ASP A 38 1.77 -25.52 60.25
CA ASP A 38 2.82 -25.29 61.25
C ASP A 38 4.24 -24.90 60.79
N PHE A 39 4.42 -23.61 60.46
CA PHE A 39 5.69 -22.91 60.69
C PHE A 39 5.45 -21.58 61.42
N LEU A 40 6.08 -21.48 62.59
CA LEU A 40 6.15 -20.31 63.46
C LEU A 40 6.68 -19.08 62.70
N GLU A 41 5.98 -17.95 62.86
CA GLU A 41 6.38 -16.62 62.38
C GLU A 41 7.76 -16.23 62.92
N ASN A 42 8.77 -16.29 62.05
CA ASN A 42 9.88 -15.34 62.10
C ASN A 42 9.55 -14.25 61.10
N VAL A 43 9.03 -13.13 61.60
CA VAL A 43 8.86 -11.90 60.83
C VAL A 43 10.27 -11.37 60.53
N GLU A 44 10.81 -11.70 59.36
CA GLU A 44 11.88 -10.90 58.77
C GLU A 44 11.33 -9.49 58.55
N PRO A 45 12.09 -8.43 58.91
CA PRO A 45 11.65 -7.07 58.64
C PRO A 45 11.41 -6.93 57.13
N PRO A 46 10.43 -6.11 56.70
CA PRO A 46 10.18 -5.90 55.28
C PRO A 46 11.50 -5.45 54.64
N VAL A 47 11.98 -6.22 53.66
CA VAL A 47 12.99 -5.70 52.74
C VAL A 47 12.28 -4.59 51.98
N THR A 48 12.52 -3.35 52.40
CA THR A 48 12.13 -2.18 51.63
C THR A 48 12.68 -2.38 50.22
N PRO A 49 11.84 -2.33 49.16
CA PRO A 49 12.38 -2.22 47.82
C PRO A 49 13.34 -1.02 47.83
N PRO A 50 14.51 -1.11 47.17
CA PRO A 50 15.40 0.04 47.08
C PRO A 50 14.58 1.23 46.59
N GLU A 51 14.63 2.37 47.31
CA GLU A 51 14.04 3.62 46.84
C GLU A 51 14.52 3.83 45.40
N GLU A 52 13.60 3.80 44.43
CA GLU A 52 13.90 4.27 43.08
C GLU A 52 14.34 5.73 43.23
N THR A 53 15.63 5.98 43.04
CA THR A 53 16.16 7.33 42.98
C THR A 53 15.60 7.99 41.72
N VAL A 54 14.48 8.71 41.86
CA VAL A 54 13.87 9.44 40.76
C VAL A 54 14.80 10.57 40.33
N THR A 55 15.33 10.49 39.11
CA THR A 55 16.18 11.54 38.53
C THR A 55 15.41 12.87 38.54
N PRO A 56 15.96 13.93 39.17
CA PRO A 56 15.26 15.20 39.30
C PRO A 56 15.10 15.89 37.93
N PRO A 57 14.02 16.66 37.73
CA PRO A 57 13.81 17.40 36.48
C PRO A 57 14.83 18.53 36.31
N VAL A 58 15.18 18.81 35.05
CA VAL A 58 16.06 19.92 34.65
C VAL A 58 15.19 21.08 34.20
N TYR A 59 15.12 22.14 34.99
CA TYR A 59 14.34 23.33 34.68
C TYR A 59 15.05 24.24 33.66
N MET A 60 14.26 24.86 32.81
CA MET A 60 14.69 25.77 31.75
C MET A 60 13.91 27.08 31.86
N LEU A 61 14.51 28.17 31.34
CA LEU A 61 13.87 29.47 31.22
C LEU A 61 14.06 29.99 29.80
N LEU A 62 13.05 30.69 29.28
CA LEU A 62 13.12 31.40 27.99
C LEU A 62 13.91 32.72 28.12
N ASN A 63 15.16 32.60 28.58
CA ASN A 63 16.09 33.70 28.78
C ASN A 63 17.33 33.58 27.87
N GLY A 64 17.21 32.79 26.80
CA GLY A 64 18.27 32.60 25.82
C GLY A 64 18.57 33.88 25.05
N LYS A 65 19.74 33.88 24.40
CA LYS A 65 20.27 35.05 23.69
C LYS A 65 19.44 35.44 22.47
N TYR A 66 18.76 34.49 21.85
CA TYR A 66 18.10 34.65 20.56
C TYR A 66 16.58 34.57 20.69
N LYS A 67 15.88 35.47 20.02
CA LYS A 67 14.43 35.51 19.86
C LYS A 67 14.05 36.30 18.61
N SER A 68 12.92 35.97 18.01
CA SER A 68 12.30 36.72 16.91
C SER A 68 10.79 36.70 17.08
N GLY A 69 10.09 37.72 16.60
CA GLY A 69 8.62 37.74 16.62
C GLY A 69 7.96 37.69 17.99
N VAL A 70 8.70 37.92 19.09
CA VAL A 70 8.18 37.85 20.46
C VAL A 70 8.66 38.98 21.37
N ASN A 71 7.76 39.49 22.20
CA ASN A 71 8.09 40.23 23.42
C ASN A 71 8.00 39.29 24.62
N LEU A 72 9.12 39.14 25.35
CA LEU A 72 9.23 38.23 26.49
C LEU A 72 9.35 39.04 27.78
N THR A 73 8.48 38.75 28.74
CA THR A 73 8.58 39.27 30.11
C THR A 73 8.75 38.10 31.07
N LEU A 74 9.90 38.00 31.72
CA LEU A 74 10.14 37.00 32.76
C LEU A 74 9.82 37.61 34.13
N HIS A 75 8.97 36.92 34.90
CA HIS A 75 8.51 37.35 36.21
C HIS A 75 9.35 36.72 37.33
N GLU A 76 9.26 37.25 38.55
CA GLU A 76 10.04 36.78 39.70
C GLU A 76 9.74 35.33 40.10
N ASP A 77 8.52 34.86 39.81
CA ASP A 77 8.08 33.48 40.03
C ASP A 77 8.51 32.50 38.92
N SER A 78 9.37 32.96 38.00
CA SER A 78 9.81 32.21 36.80
C SER A 78 8.72 31.95 35.76
N THR A 79 7.54 32.57 35.90
CA THR A 79 6.55 32.62 34.82
C THR A 79 7.07 33.54 33.71
N CYS A 80 6.85 33.15 32.46
CA CYS A 80 7.16 33.95 31.28
C CYS A 80 5.87 34.33 30.55
N THR A 81 5.70 35.61 30.27
CA THR A 81 4.69 36.11 29.33
C THR A 81 5.35 36.30 27.97
N ILE A 82 4.80 35.64 26.96
CA ILE A 82 5.21 35.69 25.56
C ILE A 82 4.09 36.37 24.78
N GLU A 83 4.38 37.52 24.19
CA GLU A 83 3.47 38.19 23.26
C GLU A 83 4.02 38.02 21.85
N THR A 84 3.30 37.31 20.98
CA THR A 84 3.70 37.11 19.58
C THR A 84 3.39 38.35 18.75
N THR A 85 4.29 38.75 17.86
CA THR A 85 4.19 40.02 17.12
C THR A 85 4.14 39.87 15.60
N ASP A 86 4.52 38.71 15.08
CA ASP A 86 4.51 38.39 13.64
C ASP A 86 4.13 36.91 13.42
N GLY A 87 4.36 36.39 12.21
CA GLY A 87 4.04 35.01 11.84
C GLY A 87 5.16 33.99 12.04
N ASP A 88 6.28 34.37 12.68
CA ASP A 88 7.40 33.47 13.04
C ASP A 88 7.90 33.76 14.49
N PRO A 89 7.02 33.71 15.52
CA PRO A 89 7.38 33.94 16.90
C PRO A 89 8.16 32.78 17.53
N TRP A 90 9.43 33.01 17.89
CA TRP A 90 10.24 32.01 18.58
C TRP A 90 11.21 32.61 19.59
N ALA A 91 11.57 31.79 20.59
CA ALA A 91 12.52 32.14 21.63
C ALA A 91 13.44 30.96 21.97
N THR A 92 14.63 31.26 22.48
CA THR A 92 15.55 30.24 22.99
C THR A 92 15.55 30.15 24.50
N THR A 93 15.75 28.95 25.02
CA THR A 93 16.11 28.76 26.43
C THR A 93 17.54 29.22 26.70
N GLY A 94 17.86 29.43 27.98
CA GLY A 94 19.24 29.44 28.44
C GLY A 94 19.98 28.13 28.12
N VAL A 95 21.30 28.18 28.15
CA VAL A 95 22.17 27.02 27.91
C VAL A 95 22.25 26.11 29.13
N PHE A 96 22.34 24.79 28.92
CA PHE A 96 22.51 23.84 30.00
C PHE A 96 23.88 24.02 30.68
N ALA A 97 23.87 24.12 32.02
CA ALA A 97 25.10 24.27 32.81
C ALA A 97 25.91 22.96 32.91
N GLU A 98 25.23 21.83 32.78
CA GLU A 98 25.73 20.45 32.83
C GLU A 98 25.00 19.59 31.79
N ASP A 99 25.47 18.36 31.57
CA ASP A 99 24.76 17.42 30.71
C ASP A 99 23.40 17.06 31.33
N VAL A 100 22.34 17.09 30.53
CA VAL A 100 21.00 16.68 30.94
C VAL A 100 20.97 15.15 31.08
N PRO A 101 20.53 14.58 32.22
CA PRO A 101 20.39 13.15 32.40
C PRO A 101 19.64 12.48 31.24
N GLU A 102 20.06 11.28 30.84
CA GLU A 102 19.47 10.55 29.70
C GLU A 102 17.99 10.20 29.95
N GLU A 103 17.63 9.99 31.22
CA GLU A 103 16.26 9.68 31.65
C GLU A 103 15.33 10.89 31.53
N CYS A 104 15.85 12.13 31.61
CA CYS A 104 15.07 13.37 31.53
C CYS A 104 14.72 13.71 30.07
N ASN A 105 13.85 12.91 29.46
CA ASN A 105 13.56 12.96 28.03
C ASN A 105 12.15 13.41 27.70
N VAL A 106 11.38 13.97 28.64
CA VAL A 106 10.08 14.60 28.37
C VAL A 106 10.19 16.10 28.60
N LEU A 107 9.90 16.89 27.57
CA LEU A 107 9.65 18.32 27.76
C LEU A 107 8.25 18.49 28.33
N GLU A 108 8.15 19.22 29.43
CA GLU A 108 6.89 19.59 30.04
C GLU A 108 6.90 21.07 30.44
N PHE A 109 5.75 21.72 30.29
CA PHE A 109 5.49 23.04 30.83
C PHE A 109 4.00 23.22 31.12
N GLU A 110 3.69 24.16 32.01
CA GLU A 110 2.32 24.64 32.19
C GLU A 110 2.11 25.90 31.36
N TYR A 111 0.92 26.08 30.80
CA TYR A 111 0.61 27.23 29.97
C TYR A 111 -0.83 27.76 30.12
N GLN A 112 -1.03 29.00 29.69
CA GLN A 112 -2.32 29.64 29.44
C GLN A 112 -2.25 30.45 28.13
N THR A 113 -3.23 30.29 27.25
CA THR A 113 -3.39 31.08 26.01
C THR A 113 -4.82 30.96 25.51
N THR A 114 -5.38 32.05 24.97
CA THR A 114 -6.73 32.07 24.38
C THR A 114 -6.77 31.56 22.94
N LEU A 115 -5.64 31.57 22.22
CA LEU A 115 -5.57 31.14 20.81
C LEU A 115 -4.98 29.73 20.65
N GLY A 116 -4.26 29.22 21.65
CA GLY A 116 -3.47 28.00 21.49
C GLY A 116 -2.19 28.28 20.71
N MET A 117 -1.50 27.21 20.30
CA MET A 117 -0.41 27.26 19.32
C MET A 117 -0.72 26.24 18.24
N SER A 118 -0.83 26.69 16.98
CA SER A 118 -1.18 25.83 15.84
C SER A 118 -0.20 24.65 15.67
N ASN A 119 1.08 24.91 15.92
CA ASN A 119 2.14 23.92 15.96
C ASN A 119 3.29 24.45 16.83
N LEU A 120 3.64 23.76 17.91
CA LEU A 120 4.84 24.04 18.67
C LEU A 120 6.02 23.33 18.02
N GLU A 121 6.98 24.05 17.45
CA GLU A 121 8.19 23.45 16.88
C GLU A 121 9.38 23.60 17.82
N LEU A 122 10.18 22.54 17.92
CA LEU A 122 11.34 22.47 18.79
C LEU A 122 12.59 22.30 17.93
N PHE A 123 13.57 23.19 18.10
CA PHE A 123 14.86 23.10 17.43
C PHE A 123 15.95 22.82 18.47
N PHE A 124 16.66 21.70 18.28
CA PHE A 124 17.67 21.18 19.19
C PHE A 124 19.03 21.81 18.88
N MET A 125 19.37 22.87 19.60
CA MET A 125 20.53 23.70 19.27
C MET A 125 21.81 23.24 19.98
N ASP A 126 22.89 23.04 19.20
CA ASP A 126 24.27 22.94 19.68
C ASP A 126 24.92 24.33 19.59
N VAL A 127 25.39 24.85 20.72
CA VAL A 127 26.00 26.20 20.79
C VAL A 127 27.30 26.33 19.98
N LYS A 128 27.94 25.23 19.60
CA LYS A 128 29.13 25.23 18.73
C LYS A 128 28.78 25.40 17.25
N THR A 129 27.69 24.82 16.78
CA THR A 129 27.32 24.80 15.35
C THR A 129 26.16 25.72 15.00
N GLY A 130 25.35 26.14 15.98
CA GLY A 130 24.22 27.04 15.79
C GLY A 130 22.90 26.32 15.45
N ILE A 131 21.99 27.04 14.79
CA ILE A 131 20.69 26.48 14.38
C ILE A 131 20.90 25.62 13.12
N ASP A 132 20.61 24.33 13.23
CA ASP A 132 20.42 23.44 12.10
C ASP A 132 18.92 23.16 11.93
N PRO A 133 18.27 23.65 10.85
CA PRO A 133 16.85 23.40 10.61
C PRO A 133 16.50 21.91 10.50
N ALA A 134 17.47 21.05 10.17
CA ALA A 134 17.28 19.60 10.13
C ALA A 134 17.24 18.94 11.53
N HIS A 135 17.65 19.66 12.58
CA HIS A 135 17.59 19.22 13.97
C HIS A 135 16.36 19.80 14.67
N SER A 136 15.18 19.44 14.16
CA SER A 136 13.91 19.94 14.67
C SER A 136 12.86 18.84 14.78
N MET A 137 11.78 19.13 15.53
CA MET A 137 10.57 18.33 15.55
C MET A 137 9.34 19.22 15.73
N SER A 138 8.20 18.79 15.19
CA SER A 138 6.89 19.31 15.59
C SER A 138 6.45 18.58 16.86
N ALA A 139 6.18 19.33 17.94
CA ALA A 139 5.51 18.83 19.13
C ALA A 139 3.99 18.80 18.99
N GLY A 140 3.46 19.25 17.85
CA GLY A 140 2.03 19.26 17.55
C GLY A 140 1.31 20.51 18.07
N GLN A 141 -0.01 20.47 17.98
CA GLN A 141 -0.88 21.56 18.39
C GLN A 141 -0.96 21.66 19.92
N VAL A 142 -0.85 22.88 20.45
CA VAL A 142 -1.11 23.17 21.86
C VAL A 142 -2.50 23.83 21.98
N PRO A 143 -3.51 23.18 22.60
CA PRO A 143 -4.88 23.70 22.64
C PRO A 143 -4.99 25.04 23.37
N ALA A 144 -5.99 25.86 23.02
CA ALA A 144 -6.32 27.04 23.81
C ALA A 144 -6.85 26.66 25.20
N SER A 145 -6.39 27.37 26.23
CA SER A 145 -6.88 27.25 27.61
C SER A 145 -6.69 28.55 28.38
N GLU A 146 -7.77 29.03 28.99
CA GLU A 146 -7.73 30.16 29.94
C GLU A 146 -7.30 29.71 31.34
N GLU A 147 -7.34 28.41 31.64
CA GLU A 147 -6.84 27.81 32.88
C GLU A 147 -5.43 27.26 32.70
N TRP A 148 -4.63 27.21 33.78
CA TRP A 148 -3.31 26.57 33.74
C TRP A 148 -3.45 25.08 33.46
N VAL A 149 -2.93 24.65 32.31
CA VAL A 149 -2.90 23.24 31.88
C VAL A 149 -1.47 22.83 31.54
N SER A 150 -1.19 21.52 31.66
CA SER A 150 0.13 20.97 31.32
C SER A 150 0.16 20.52 29.87
N PHE A 151 1.29 20.76 29.21
CA PHE A 151 1.63 20.17 27.92
C PHE A 151 2.93 19.38 28.08
N SER A 152 2.97 18.14 27.57
CA SER A 152 4.19 17.34 27.55
C SER A 152 4.43 16.70 26.19
N VAL A 153 5.71 16.48 25.86
CA VAL A 153 6.13 15.79 24.65
C VAL A 153 7.40 14.97 24.90
N ARG A 154 7.40 13.71 24.43
CA ARG A 154 8.55 12.81 24.55
C ARG A 154 9.63 13.18 23.52
N LEU A 155 10.83 13.42 24.01
CA LEU A 155 12.01 13.84 23.23
C LEU A 155 13.07 12.76 23.10
N LYS A 156 12.89 11.58 23.72
CA LYS A 156 13.93 10.54 23.85
C LYS A 156 14.65 10.21 22.55
N GLU A 157 13.90 9.91 21.48
CA GLU A 157 14.49 9.60 20.16
C GLU A 157 15.20 10.80 19.53
N TYR A 158 14.63 12.00 19.64
CA TYR A 158 15.25 13.22 19.11
C TYR A 158 16.54 13.61 19.84
N ARG A 159 16.55 13.49 21.17
CA ARG A 159 17.75 13.69 21.99
C ARG A 159 18.88 12.75 21.57
N LYS A 160 18.54 11.49 21.30
CA LYS A 160 19.48 10.48 20.81
C LYS A 160 19.96 10.78 19.39
N ASN A 161 19.03 11.01 18.46
CA ASN A 161 19.32 11.22 17.05
C ASN A 161 20.15 12.48 16.79
N PHE A 162 19.88 13.56 17.54
CA PHE A 162 20.62 14.83 17.42
C PHE A 162 21.77 14.94 18.42
N ASN A 163 22.02 13.91 19.25
CA ASN A 163 23.01 13.93 20.32
C ASN A 163 22.88 15.18 21.22
N TRP A 164 21.65 15.54 21.57
CA TRP A 164 21.31 16.80 22.25
C TRP A 164 21.09 16.64 23.76
N GLY A 165 21.41 17.69 24.50
CA GLY A 165 21.32 17.77 25.95
C GLY A 165 22.69 17.69 26.63
N LYS A 166 23.75 18.07 25.92
CA LYS A 166 25.09 18.26 26.47
C LYS A 166 25.20 19.63 27.11
N LYS A 167 26.17 19.78 28.02
CA LYS A 167 26.54 21.06 28.58
C LYS A 167 26.80 22.08 27.47
N GLY A 168 26.08 23.18 27.54
CA GLY A 168 26.14 24.26 26.57
C GLY A 168 25.00 24.25 25.54
N ASP A 169 24.30 23.14 25.33
CA ASP A 169 23.15 23.10 24.41
C ASP A 169 21.98 23.95 24.94
N ASN A 170 21.06 24.33 24.06
CA ASN A 170 19.78 24.95 24.43
C ASN A 170 18.65 24.53 23.47
N LEU A 171 17.43 24.96 23.77
CA LEU A 171 16.23 24.67 22.98
C LEU A 171 15.68 25.96 22.37
N ARG A 172 15.45 26.00 21.06
CA ARG A 172 14.55 27.00 20.48
C ARG A 172 13.14 26.42 20.46
N MET A 173 12.18 27.21 20.93
CA MET A 173 10.75 26.94 20.89
C MET A 173 10.09 27.93 19.94
N ASP A 174 9.38 27.41 18.95
CA ASP A 174 8.61 28.15 17.97
C ASP A 174 7.12 28.05 18.30
N PHE A 175 6.44 29.17 18.45
CA PHE A 175 5.11 29.24 19.04
C PHE A 175 3.97 29.23 17.99
N GLY A 176 4.26 28.77 16.77
CA GLY A 176 3.30 28.67 15.66
C GLY A 176 3.31 29.92 14.79
N THR A 177 2.20 30.21 14.09
CA THR A 177 2.16 31.27 13.07
C THR A 177 1.25 32.45 13.42
N ASP A 178 0.64 32.43 14.61
CA ASP A 178 -0.40 33.40 14.98
C ASP A 178 0.21 34.67 15.62
N PRO A 179 0.06 35.86 14.98
CA PRO A 179 0.46 37.12 15.59
C PRO A 179 -0.57 37.57 16.65
N ASN A 180 -0.12 38.36 17.62
CA ASN A 180 -0.95 38.93 18.71
C ASN A 180 -1.52 37.89 19.68
N ASN A 181 -0.87 36.74 19.83
CA ASN A 181 -1.16 35.78 20.86
C ASN A 181 -0.44 36.16 22.16
N THR A 182 -1.09 35.96 23.30
CA THR A 182 -0.48 36.09 24.63
C THR A 182 -0.43 34.72 25.26
N ILE A 183 0.78 34.22 25.47
CA ILE A 183 1.03 32.91 26.07
C ILE A 183 1.72 33.14 27.41
N GLN A 184 1.12 32.66 28.49
CA GLN A 184 1.81 32.53 29.76
C GLN A 184 2.36 31.12 29.86
N MET A 185 3.64 30.96 30.20
CA MET A 185 4.30 29.68 30.37
C MET A 185 5.10 29.65 31.67
N ARG A 186 5.07 28.53 32.39
CA ARG A 186 5.89 28.32 33.57
C ARG A 186 6.28 26.84 33.70
N ASN A 187 7.16 26.54 34.66
CA ASN A 187 7.61 25.17 34.93
C ASN A 187 8.19 24.44 33.71
N ILE A 188 8.82 25.17 32.78
CA ILE A 188 9.46 24.58 31.60
C ILE A 188 10.60 23.68 32.07
N ARG A 189 10.51 22.38 31.81
CA ARG A 189 11.46 21.40 32.33
C ARG A 189 11.62 20.19 31.42
N LEU A 190 12.78 19.55 31.52
CA LEU A 190 13.00 18.19 31.07
C LEU A 190 12.86 17.25 32.26
N ARG A 191 11.94 16.29 32.18
CA ARG A 191 11.69 15.32 33.26
C ARG A 191 11.73 13.89 32.73
N VAL A 192 11.78 12.94 33.66
CA VAL A 192 11.56 11.52 33.36
C VAL A 192 10.12 11.28 32.89
N MET A 193 9.93 10.24 32.09
CA MET A 193 8.58 9.78 31.73
C MET A 193 7.79 9.39 32.98
N ASN A 194 6.53 9.78 33.03
CA ASN A 194 5.59 9.28 34.03
C ASN A 194 5.14 7.84 33.67
N ASP A 195 4.37 7.20 34.53
CA ASP A 195 3.98 5.79 34.31
C ASP A 195 3.04 5.59 33.12
N GLU A 196 2.23 6.61 32.78
CA GLU A 196 1.36 6.60 31.60
C GLU A 196 2.19 6.68 30.31
N GLU A 197 3.11 7.63 30.21
CA GLU A 197 4.01 7.80 29.06
C GLU A 197 4.96 6.59 28.86
N LYS A 198 5.40 5.96 29.96
CA LYS A 198 6.17 4.70 29.89
C LYS A 198 5.31 3.55 29.35
N LYS A 199 4.07 3.44 29.82
CA LYS A 199 3.12 2.43 29.37
C LYS A 199 2.79 2.63 27.89
N GLU A 200 2.54 3.85 27.45
CA GLU A 200 2.36 4.19 26.04
C GLU A 200 3.59 3.83 25.19
N GLU A 201 4.81 4.13 25.66
CA GLU A 201 6.05 3.76 24.95
C GLU A 201 6.21 2.23 24.86
N GLU A 202 5.82 1.50 25.90
CA GLU A 202 5.85 0.03 25.91
C GLU A 202 4.78 -0.55 24.97
N GLU A 203 3.58 0.00 24.96
CA GLU A 203 2.49 -0.39 24.05
C GLU A 203 2.86 -0.16 22.58
N GLU A 204 3.44 1.00 22.25
CA GLU A 204 3.94 1.32 20.90
C GLU A 204 5.03 0.34 20.44
N LYS A 205 6.00 0.02 21.32
CA LYS A 205 7.04 -0.96 21.02
C LYS A 205 6.49 -2.37 20.84
N ASN A 206 5.53 -2.76 21.68
CA ASN A 206 4.87 -4.05 21.57
C ASN A 206 4.06 -4.15 20.28
N GLU A 207 3.37 -3.10 19.87
CA GLU A 207 2.66 -3.03 18.60
C GLU A 207 3.63 -3.16 17.41
N ALA A 208 4.73 -2.38 17.40
CA ALA A 208 5.76 -2.45 16.36
C ALA A 208 6.36 -3.86 16.25
N LEU A 209 6.73 -4.46 17.39
CA LEU A 209 7.26 -5.82 17.44
C LEU A 209 6.25 -6.87 16.94
N ASN A 210 4.96 -6.68 17.24
CA ASN A 210 3.91 -7.57 16.76
C ASN A 210 3.71 -7.45 15.24
N LYS A 211 3.78 -6.23 14.68
CA LYS A 211 3.76 -6.02 13.22
C LYS A 211 4.93 -6.72 12.55
N GLU A 212 6.15 -6.59 13.09
CA GLU A 212 7.34 -7.26 12.56
C GLU A 212 7.26 -8.78 12.64
N LYS A 213 6.78 -9.34 13.76
CA LYS A 213 6.58 -10.79 13.92
C LYS A 213 5.56 -11.34 12.93
N TYR A 214 4.45 -10.64 12.75
CA TYR A 214 3.41 -11.05 11.81
C TYR A 214 3.93 -11.04 10.36
N GLU A 215 4.59 -9.95 9.96
CA GLU A 215 5.27 -9.83 8.66
C GLU A 215 6.29 -10.96 8.44
N GLN A 216 7.10 -11.28 9.46
CA GLN A 216 8.08 -12.34 9.38
C GLN A 216 7.41 -13.71 9.23
N GLY A 217 6.28 -13.95 9.88
CA GLY A 217 5.49 -15.18 9.70
C GLY A 217 5.05 -15.41 8.26
N ILE A 218 4.67 -14.35 7.54
CA ILE A 218 4.33 -14.42 6.11
C ILE A 218 5.58 -14.77 5.28
N LYS A 219 6.71 -14.11 5.53
CA LYS A 219 7.97 -14.37 4.81
C LYS A 219 8.52 -15.78 5.07
N ASP A 220 8.42 -16.25 6.31
CA ASP A 220 8.79 -17.61 6.69
C ASP A 220 7.88 -18.62 6.00
N TYR A 221 6.58 -18.35 5.92
CA TYR A 221 5.64 -19.16 5.16
C TYR A 221 6.04 -19.26 3.69
N LEU A 222 6.26 -18.14 3.00
CA LEU A 222 6.59 -18.10 1.57
C LEU A 222 7.93 -18.76 1.23
N SER A 223 8.92 -18.65 2.11
CA SER A 223 10.26 -19.20 1.90
C SER A 223 10.42 -20.66 2.33
N LYS A 224 9.47 -21.20 3.11
CA LYS A 224 9.52 -22.56 3.62
C LYS A 224 9.17 -23.58 2.53
N GLU A 225 10.00 -24.61 2.44
CA GLU A 225 9.69 -25.83 1.70
C GLU A 225 8.90 -26.76 2.63
N TYR A 226 7.71 -27.17 2.19
CA TYR A 226 6.83 -28.05 2.95
C TYR A 226 6.88 -29.48 2.40
N ALA A 227 6.66 -30.46 3.27
CA ALA A 227 6.60 -31.87 2.88
C ALA A 227 5.17 -32.32 2.49
N CYS A 228 4.15 -31.51 2.81
CA CYS A 228 2.76 -31.75 2.43
C CYS A 228 2.34 -30.71 1.39
N HIS A 229 1.40 -31.07 0.52
CA HIS A 229 1.03 -30.26 -0.63
C HIS A 229 -0.47 -30.32 -0.89
N ILE A 230 -1.02 -29.18 -1.32
CA ILE A 230 -2.22 -29.16 -2.16
C ILE A 230 -1.74 -29.10 -3.60
N THR A 231 -2.09 -30.09 -4.40
CA THR A 231 -1.61 -30.23 -5.78
C THR A 231 -2.57 -29.62 -6.79
N ASP A 232 -3.88 -29.70 -6.53
CA ASP A 232 -4.92 -29.11 -7.38
C ASP A 232 -6.17 -28.74 -6.58
N VAL A 233 -6.85 -27.68 -7.03
CA VAL A 233 -8.17 -27.24 -6.54
C VAL A 233 -9.05 -26.97 -7.74
N THR A 234 -9.95 -27.89 -8.06
CA THR A 234 -10.90 -27.78 -9.17
C THR A 234 -12.24 -27.28 -8.66
N VAL A 235 -12.76 -26.19 -9.24
CA VAL A 235 -14.04 -25.58 -8.83
C VAL A 235 -15.09 -25.80 -9.93
N GLY A 236 -15.96 -26.78 -9.73
CA GLY A 236 -17.08 -27.06 -10.61
C GLY A 236 -18.28 -26.13 -10.41
N GLU A 237 -19.39 -26.45 -11.08
CA GLU A 237 -20.66 -25.71 -10.95
C GLU A 237 -21.23 -25.80 -9.53
N THR A 238 -21.24 -27.00 -8.94
CA THR A 238 -21.87 -27.26 -7.64
C THR A 238 -20.93 -27.86 -6.59
N SER A 239 -19.71 -28.24 -6.97
CA SER A 239 -18.73 -28.87 -6.07
C SER A 239 -17.32 -28.35 -6.25
N VAL A 240 -16.50 -28.39 -5.20
CA VAL A 240 -15.05 -28.17 -5.23
C VAL A 240 -14.34 -29.50 -4.97
N THR A 241 -13.33 -29.82 -5.77
CA THR A 241 -12.47 -31.00 -5.58
C THR A 241 -11.06 -30.54 -5.23
N ILE A 242 -10.53 -31.01 -4.11
CA ILE A 242 -9.20 -30.68 -3.61
C ILE A 242 -8.34 -31.94 -3.59
N GLN A 243 -7.18 -31.86 -4.23
CA GLN A 243 -6.21 -32.96 -4.28
C GLN A 243 -4.90 -32.55 -3.61
N GLY A 244 -4.24 -33.52 -3.00
CA GLY A 244 -3.00 -33.27 -2.30
C GLY A 244 -2.39 -34.51 -1.67
N ASP A 245 -1.34 -34.26 -0.92
CA ASP A 245 -0.62 -35.26 -0.15
C ASP A 245 -0.11 -34.70 1.18
N TYR A 246 0.05 -35.59 2.15
CA TYR A 246 0.67 -35.27 3.43
C TYR A 246 1.57 -36.41 3.91
N THR A 247 2.54 -36.06 4.75
CA THR A 247 3.47 -37.01 5.35
C THR A 247 3.73 -36.66 6.81
N GLY A 248 3.99 -37.68 7.64
CA GLY A 248 4.33 -37.53 9.05
C GLY A 248 3.39 -38.25 10.00
N GLU A 249 3.71 -38.17 11.29
CA GLU A 249 2.89 -38.73 12.38
C GLU A 249 1.97 -37.66 12.98
N GLY A 250 0.76 -38.06 13.39
CA GLY A 250 -0.24 -37.19 14.01
C GLY A 250 -1.59 -37.22 13.28
N THR A 251 -2.50 -36.34 13.69
CA THR A 251 -3.78 -36.12 13.01
C THR A 251 -3.62 -34.97 12.02
N PHE A 252 -3.89 -35.23 10.74
CA PHE A 252 -3.84 -34.24 9.69
C PHE A 252 -5.25 -33.95 9.17
N PHE A 253 -5.47 -32.72 8.71
CA PHE A 253 -6.73 -32.32 8.11
C PHE A 253 -6.50 -31.30 7.00
N LEU A 254 -7.44 -31.26 6.06
CA LEU A 254 -7.56 -30.21 5.07
C LEU A 254 -8.32 -29.04 5.73
N GLY A 255 -7.69 -27.88 5.77
CA GLY A 255 -8.28 -26.64 6.26
C GLY A 255 -8.79 -25.79 5.10
N GLU A 256 -10.05 -25.36 5.19
CA GLU A 256 -10.59 -24.28 4.35
C GLU A 256 -10.23 -22.93 4.95
N ILE A 257 -9.68 -22.03 4.14
CA ILE A 257 -9.30 -20.67 4.53
C ILE A 257 -10.07 -19.66 3.66
N PRO A 258 -11.26 -19.24 4.10
CA PRO A 258 -12.00 -18.14 3.47
C PRO A 258 -11.24 -16.81 3.54
N PRO A 259 -11.55 -15.81 2.67
CA PRO A 259 -10.88 -14.50 2.69
C PRO A 259 -10.92 -13.78 4.05
N PHE A 260 -12.01 -13.97 4.81
CA PHE A 260 -12.22 -13.41 6.15
C PHE A 260 -11.46 -14.10 7.27
N VAL A 261 -10.71 -15.16 6.97
CA VAL A 261 -9.86 -15.85 7.94
C VAL A 261 -8.42 -15.42 7.73
N ASP A 262 -7.79 -14.91 8.79
CA ASP A 262 -6.36 -14.64 8.83
C ASP A 262 -5.63 -15.92 9.27
N MET A 263 -5.06 -16.66 8.30
CA MET A 263 -4.38 -17.93 8.58
C MET A 263 -3.12 -17.80 9.44
N PHE A 264 -2.55 -16.60 9.56
CA PHE A 264 -1.35 -16.34 10.35
C PHE A 264 -1.67 -15.93 11.79
N LYS A 265 -2.91 -15.50 12.07
CA LYS A 265 -3.40 -15.24 13.44
C LYS A 265 -4.26 -16.36 14.01
N THR A 266 -4.89 -17.16 13.16
CA THR A 266 -5.84 -18.18 13.60
C THR A 266 -5.11 -19.32 14.32
N GLU A 267 -5.42 -19.54 15.59
CA GLU A 267 -4.85 -20.64 16.37
C GLU A 267 -5.45 -21.99 15.96
N LYS A 268 -6.77 -22.03 15.74
CA LYS A 268 -7.54 -23.24 15.40
C LYS A 268 -8.36 -23.05 14.15
N ILE A 269 -8.19 -23.96 13.19
CA ILE A 269 -8.97 -23.92 11.95
C ILE A 269 -10.36 -24.49 12.19
N GLU A 270 -11.38 -23.65 11.98
CA GLU A 270 -12.78 -24.02 12.19
C GLU A 270 -13.28 -25.03 11.13
N PHE A 271 -13.01 -24.73 9.86
CA PHE A 271 -13.48 -25.52 8.72
C PHE A 271 -12.47 -26.62 8.35
N LYS A 272 -12.53 -27.74 9.07
CA LYS A 272 -11.61 -28.87 8.91
C LYS A 272 -12.25 -30.14 8.35
N ILE A 273 -11.56 -30.78 7.41
CA ILE A 273 -11.90 -32.09 6.86
C ILE A 273 -10.77 -33.06 7.20
N PRO A 274 -11.02 -34.10 8.02
CA PRO A 274 -9.98 -35.07 8.40
C PRO A 274 -9.35 -35.77 7.19
N LEU A 275 -8.03 -35.97 7.22
CA LEU A 275 -7.29 -36.73 6.22
C LEU A 275 -6.97 -38.13 6.75
N SER A 276 -7.37 -39.16 5.99
CA SER A 276 -7.16 -40.57 6.35
C SER A 276 -6.16 -41.30 5.45
N GLU A 277 -5.86 -40.74 4.29
CA GLU A 277 -4.97 -41.33 3.28
C GLU A 277 -3.90 -40.32 2.88
N ASN A 278 -2.63 -40.74 2.86
CA ASN A 278 -1.48 -39.86 2.58
C ASN A 278 -1.58 -39.11 1.24
N SER A 279 -2.29 -39.66 0.27
CA SER A 279 -2.73 -38.94 -0.93
C SER A 279 -4.25 -38.92 -0.93
N PHE A 280 -4.83 -37.76 -1.18
CA PHE A 280 -6.27 -37.56 -1.05
C PHE A 280 -6.85 -36.82 -2.25
N SER A 281 -8.14 -37.07 -2.48
CA SER A 281 -8.99 -36.32 -3.39
C SER A 281 -10.35 -36.13 -2.71
N ILE A 282 -10.59 -34.94 -2.18
CA ILE A 282 -11.80 -34.62 -1.40
C ILE A 282 -12.73 -33.79 -2.28
N GLN A 283 -13.98 -34.24 -2.42
CA GLN A 283 -15.04 -33.48 -3.07
C GLN A 283 -15.97 -32.90 -2.00
N LEU A 284 -16.23 -31.60 -2.09
CA LEU A 284 -17.09 -30.85 -1.19
C LEU A 284 -18.14 -30.08 -1.98
N ASP A 285 -19.29 -29.78 -1.35
CA ASP A 285 -20.26 -28.85 -1.92
C ASP A 285 -19.63 -27.47 -2.07
N ARG A 286 -19.81 -26.82 -3.23
CA ARG A 286 -19.27 -25.49 -3.50
C ARG A 286 -19.94 -24.41 -2.67
N TYR A 287 -21.26 -24.53 -2.49
CA TYR A 287 -22.06 -23.55 -1.76
C TYR A 287 -22.41 -24.08 -0.38
N VAL A 288 -22.02 -23.37 0.66
CA VAL A 288 -22.27 -23.74 2.06
C VAL A 288 -22.85 -22.58 2.86
N THR A 289 -23.43 -22.87 4.02
CA THR A 289 -23.91 -21.83 4.93
C THR A 289 -22.79 -21.44 5.88
N VAL A 290 -22.42 -20.15 5.88
CA VAL A 290 -21.50 -19.54 6.86
C VAL A 290 -22.21 -18.34 7.47
N GLY A 291 -22.55 -18.42 8.76
CA GLY A 291 -23.46 -17.47 9.38
C GLY A 291 -24.79 -17.40 8.62
N ASP A 292 -25.19 -16.18 8.23
CA ASP A 292 -26.43 -15.93 7.47
C ASP A 292 -26.24 -15.97 5.94
N PHE A 293 -25.08 -16.39 5.46
CA PHE A 293 -24.71 -16.31 4.04
C PHE A 293 -24.58 -17.69 3.40
N LYS A 294 -24.99 -17.78 2.14
CA LYS A 294 -24.67 -18.88 1.22
C LYS A 294 -23.30 -18.62 0.60
N TYR A 295 -22.25 -18.96 1.33
CA TYR A 295 -20.87 -18.77 0.95
C TYR A 295 -20.45 -19.66 -0.24
N ASP A 296 -19.68 -19.10 -1.17
CA ASP A 296 -19.09 -19.80 -2.32
C ASP A 296 -17.61 -20.13 -2.06
N ARG A 297 -17.28 -21.41 -2.00
CA ARG A 297 -15.93 -21.93 -1.78
C ARG A 297 -14.93 -21.61 -2.89
N LEU A 298 -15.38 -21.09 -4.03
CA LEU A 298 -14.51 -20.49 -5.05
C LEU A 298 -13.56 -19.42 -4.47
N LEU A 299 -13.98 -18.74 -3.40
CA LEU A 299 -13.21 -17.66 -2.78
C LEU A 299 -12.18 -18.16 -1.75
N SER A 300 -12.28 -19.41 -1.30
CA SER A 300 -11.38 -19.99 -0.29
C SER A 300 -10.07 -20.45 -0.91
N LYS A 301 -8.98 -20.37 -0.13
CA LYS A 301 -7.78 -21.18 -0.34
C LYS A 301 -7.75 -22.36 0.62
N TRP A 302 -6.94 -23.36 0.30
CA TRP A 302 -6.92 -24.65 1.02
C TRP A 302 -5.50 -25.00 1.44
N ALA A 303 -5.31 -25.51 2.65
CA ALA A 303 -4.01 -25.97 3.13
C ALA A 303 -4.12 -27.23 3.99
N VAL A 304 -3.02 -27.97 4.11
CA VAL A 304 -2.90 -29.09 5.04
C VAL A 304 -2.40 -28.57 6.38
N PHE A 305 -3.09 -29.00 7.44
CA PHE A 305 -2.72 -28.72 8.81
C PHE A 305 -2.52 -30.02 9.59
N LYS A 306 -1.69 -29.94 10.63
CA LYS A 306 -1.55 -30.95 11.67
C LYS A 306 -2.18 -30.43 12.96
N GLU A 307 -3.08 -31.21 13.54
CA GLU A 307 -3.80 -30.84 14.76
C GLU A 307 -2.83 -30.75 15.94
N GLY A 308 -2.78 -29.59 16.59
CA GLY A 308 -2.06 -29.38 17.85
C GLY A 308 -2.99 -29.31 19.05
N ALA A 309 -2.44 -29.11 20.26
CA ALA A 309 -3.27 -28.90 21.45
C ALA A 309 -3.93 -27.51 21.41
N ASP A 310 -3.11 -26.47 21.32
CA ASP A 310 -3.56 -25.07 21.36
C ASP A 310 -3.57 -24.43 19.97
N VAL A 311 -2.56 -24.74 19.14
CA VAL A 311 -2.40 -24.18 17.78
C VAL A 311 -2.34 -25.31 16.76
N ASP A 312 -3.07 -25.19 15.66
CA ASP A 312 -2.95 -26.08 14.50
C ASP A 312 -1.73 -25.69 13.66
N GLU A 313 -0.86 -26.66 13.38
CA GLU A 313 0.38 -26.43 12.65
C GLU A 313 0.12 -26.44 11.14
N LEU A 314 0.40 -25.33 10.45
CA LEU A 314 0.40 -25.26 8.99
C LEU A 314 1.57 -26.06 8.41
N VAL A 315 1.26 -27.08 7.61
CA VAL A 315 2.26 -28.04 7.08
C VAL A 315 2.28 -28.12 5.55
N SER A 316 1.57 -27.24 4.86
CA SER A 316 1.69 -27.00 3.41
C SER A 316 1.58 -25.51 3.08
N HIS A 317 1.97 -25.14 1.86
CA HIS A 317 1.45 -23.92 1.26
C HIS A 317 -0.08 -24.03 1.11
N ALA A 318 -0.78 -22.92 1.32
CA ALA A 318 -2.19 -22.80 0.96
C ALA A 318 -2.33 -22.64 -0.56
N ARG A 319 -3.45 -23.06 -1.15
CA ARG A 319 -3.64 -23.02 -2.61
C ARG A 319 -5.04 -22.57 -2.99
N TYR A 320 -5.11 -21.63 -3.93
CA TYR A 320 -6.36 -21.18 -4.55
C TYR A 320 -6.82 -22.14 -5.65
N ALA A 321 -8.04 -21.91 -6.16
CA ALA A 321 -8.56 -22.56 -7.35
C ALA A 321 -7.54 -22.54 -8.50
N ASN A 322 -7.37 -23.69 -9.16
CA ASN A 322 -6.63 -23.76 -10.41
C ASN A 322 -7.41 -23.01 -11.49
N VAL A 323 -6.78 -21.99 -12.07
CA VAL A 323 -7.43 -21.09 -13.02
C VAL A 323 -8.00 -21.81 -14.25
N ASP A 324 -7.35 -22.90 -14.68
CA ASP A 324 -7.81 -23.70 -15.82
C ASP A 324 -8.99 -24.63 -15.47
N ALA A 325 -9.40 -24.66 -14.20
CA ALA A 325 -10.40 -25.57 -13.63
C ALA A 325 -11.49 -24.86 -12.84
N ILE A 326 -11.73 -23.57 -13.12
CA ILE A 326 -12.86 -22.80 -12.62
C ILE A 326 -14.03 -22.93 -13.60
N HIS A 327 -15.21 -23.32 -13.11
CA HIS A 327 -16.42 -23.39 -13.92
C HIS A 327 -16.84 -22.00 -14.44
N ALA A 328 -16.89 -21.90 -15.77
CA ALA A 328 -17.42 -20.76 -16.50
C ALA A 328 -18.96 -20.76 -16.47
N LYS A 329 -19.55 -19.67 -15.96
CA LYS A 329 -20.99 -19.36 -16.05
C LYS A 329 -21.38 -18.92 -17.46
N GLN A 330 -20.47 -18.25 -18.16
CA GLN A 330 -20.58 -17.89 -19.57
C GLN A 330 -19.19 -17.79 -20.19
N SER A 331 -19.15 -17.68 -21.52
CA SER A 331 -17.91 -17.46 -22.26
C SER A 331 -18.13 -16.37 -23.31
N VAL A 332 -17.13 -15.53 -23.48
CA VAL A 332 -17.12 -14.39 -24.38
C VAL A 332 -15.83 -14.42 -25.21
N GLU A 333 -15.86 -13.89 -26.42
CA GLU A 333 -14.67 -13.80 -27.28
C GLU A 333 -13.63 -12.84 -26.68
N ALA A 334 -12.35 -12.89 -27.03
CA ALA A 334 -11.38 -11.90 -26.56
C ALA A 334 -11.58 -10.52 -27.23
N VAL A 335 -11.24 -9.41 -26.55
CA VAL A 335 -11.11 -8.08 -27.18
C VAL A 335 -9.63 -7.81 -27.50
N PRO A 336 -9.16 -8.05 -28.74
CA PRO A 336 -7.76 -7.85 -29.07
C PRO A 336 -7.40 -6.36 -29.15
N LEU A 337 -6.19 -6.01 -28.69
CA LEU A 337 -5.61 -4.69 -28.90
C LEU A 337 -5.19 -4.53 -30.37
N LYS A 338 -5.69 -3.49 -31.04
CA LYS A 338 -5.37 -3.18 -32.45
C LYS A 338 -4.14 -2.28 -32.60
N SER A 339 -3.77 -1.59 -31.52
CA SER A 339 -2.66 -0.65 -31.39
C SER A 339 -2.29 -0.52 -29.91
N LYS A 340 -1.16 0.13 -29.61
CA LYS A 340 -0.76 0.46 -28.24
C LYS A 340 -1.33 1.78 -27.72
N LYS A 341 -2.15 2.48 -28.51
CA LYS A 341 -2.79 3.73 -28.12
C LYS A 341 -4.00 3.44 -27.23
N GLY A 342 -4.10 4.12 -26.11
CA GLY A 342 -5.21 4.06 -25.19
C GLY A 342 -5.39 5.35 -24.40
N LEU A 343 -6.57 5.50 -23.81
CA LEU A 343 -6.96 6.74 -23.13
C LEU A 343 -7.43 6.44 -21.70
N GLY A 344 -6.86 7.15 -20.74
CA GLY A 344 -7.16 7.01 -19.33
C GLY A 344 -8.40 7.80 -18.90
N GLY A 345 -9.17 7.25 -17.96
CA GLY A 345 -10.23 7.96 -17.26
C GLY A 345 -11.41 8.40 -18.15
N LEU A 346 -11.92 7.51 -19.00
CA LEU A 346 -13.06 7.83 -19.85
C LEU A 346 -14.32 8.13 -19.00
N ILE A 347 -15.06 9.13 -19.45
CA ILE A 347 -16.31 9.58 -18.85
C ILE A 347 -17.38 9.82 -19.93
N ASN A 348 -18.64 9.85 -19.53
CA ASN A 348 -19.72 10.22 -20.43
C ASN A 348 -19.69 11.74 -20.68
N HIS A 349 -19.15 12.14 -21.83
CA HIS A 349 -18.96 13.54 -22.21
C HIS A 349 -19.29 13.77 -23.68
N GLY A 350 -19.69 14.99 -24.05
CA GLY A 350 -20.12 15.34 -25.41
C GLY A 350 -19.05 15.16 -26.50
N LEU A 351 -17.77 15.06 -26.12
CA LEU A 351 -16.65 14.80 -27.03
C LEU A 351 -16.28 13.31 -27.15
N LEU A 352 -16.95 12.41 -26.42
CA LEU A 352 -16.59 11.00 -26.35
C LEU A 352 -16.57 10.35 -27.74
N THR A 353 -17.68 10.42 -28.47
CA THR A 353 -17.79 9.83 -29.81
C THR A 353 -16.73 10.38 -30.75
N HIS A 354 -16.54 11.70 -30.78
CA HIS A 354 -15.55 12.36 -31.64
C HIS A 354 -14.13 11.84 -31.36
N ASP A 355 -13.70 11.84 -30.10
CA ASP A 355 -12.32 11.46 -29.77
C ASP A 355 -12.05 9.97 -29.91
N LEU A 356 -13.05 9.12 -29.64
CA LEU A 356 -12.91 7.69 -29.91
C LEU A 356 -12.75 7.40 -31.41
N ASP A 357 -13.41 8.19 -32.28
CA ASP A 357 -13.32 8.03 -33.74
C ASP A 357 -12.00 8.60 -34.30
N GLU A 358 -11.53 9.72 -33.77
CA GLU A 358 -10.35 10.43 -34.31
C GLU A 358 -9.02 9.90 -33.78
N LEU A 359 -8.94 9.47 -32.52
CA LEU A 359 -7.66 9.12 -31.89
C LEU A 359 -7.17 7.71 -32.23
N GLY A 360 -8.03 6.82 -32.74
CA GLY A 360 -7.67 5.45 -33.10
C GLY A 360 -7.11 4.63 -31.92
N ILE A 361 -7.70 4.82 -30.74
CA ILE A 361 -7.32 4.07 -29.54
C ILE A 361 -7.85 2.63 -29.59
N SER A 362 -7.14 1.73 -28.91
CA SER A 362 -7.49 0.30 -28.79
C SER A 362 -7.77 -0.13 -27.37
N SER A 363 -7.41 0.70 -26.39
CA SER A 363 -7.66 0.42 -24.98
C SER A 363 -8.10 1.67 -24.22
N ALA A 364 -8.76 1.49 -23.08
CA ALA A 364 -9.12 2.59 -22.20
C ALA A 364 -9.24 2.15 -20.74
N THR A 365 -9.23 3.10 -19.82
CA THR A 365 -9.59 2.85 -18.41
C THR A 365 -10.82 3.66 -17.98
N ILE A 366 -11.56 3.12 -17.02
CA ILE A 366 -12.62 3.82 -16.28
C ILE A 366 -12.45 3.60 -14.78
N ASN A 367 -12.78 4.59 -13.97
CA ASN A 367 -12.79 4.47 -12.51
C ASN A 367 -14.13 3.94 -12.02
N ILE A 368 -14.13 2.93 -11.16
CA ILE A 368 -15.33 2.27 -10.62
C ILE A 368 -15.31 2.39 -9.09
N PRO A 369 -15.77 3.52 -8.53
CA PRO A 369 -15.94 3.69 -7.09
C PRO A 369 -17.17 2.95 -6.60
N ILE A 370 -17.01 1.70 -6.16
CA ILE A 370 -18.10 0.75 -5.85
C ILE A 370 -19.11 1.35 -4.86
N SER A 371 -18.61 1.98 -3.79
CA SER A 371 -19.45 2.57 -2.73
C SER A 371 -20.34 3.72 -3.21
N ASN A 372 -20.10 4.30 -4.39
CA ASN A 372 -20.89 5.43 -4.89
C ASN A 372 -22.23 5.00 -5.51
N PHE A 373 -22.38 3.71 -5.85
CA PHE A 373 -23.58 3.20 -6.52
C PHE A 373 -24.09 1.89 -5.92
N MET A 374 -23.41 1.33 -4.92
CA MET A 374 -23.87 0.17 -4.18
C MET A 374 -24.50 0.60 -2.86
N HIS A 375 -25.68 0.06 -2.55
CA HIS A 375 -26.40 0.27 -1.31
C HIS A 375 -26.71 -1.06 -0.62
N LEU A 376 -26.73 -1.04 0.72
CA LEU A 376 -27.11 -2.18 1.57
C LEU A 376 -28.63 -2.23 1.82
N SER A 377 -29.35 -1.15 1.52
CA SER A 377 -30.81 -1.05 1.59
C SER A 377 -31.37 -0.43 0.32
N GLU A 378 -32.56 -0.86 -0.09
CA GLU A 378 -33.21 -0.42 -1.32
C GLU A 378 -33.44 1.09 -1.33
N GLN A 379 -32.97 1.75 -2.39
CA GLN A 379 -33.33 3.13 -2.72
C GLN A 379 -34.15 3.19 -4.01
N PRO A 380 -34.93 4.27 -4.24
CA PRO A 380 -35.72 4.41 -5.46
C PRO A 380 -34.86 4.38 -6.72
N GLY A 381 -35.14 3.45 -7.63
CA GLY A 381 -34.42 3.30 -8.91
C GLY A 381 -33.20 2.36 -8.85
N ASP A 382 -32.98 1.68 -7.73
CA ASP A 382 -31.94 0.67 -7.65
C ASP A 382 -32.33 -0.63 -8.37
N ILE A 383 -31.31 -1.32 -8.89
CA ILE A 383 -31.37 -2.70 -9.36
C ILE A 383 -31.13 -3.62 -8.16
N PRO A 384 -32.11 -4.47 -7.75
CA PRO A 384 -31.87 -5.47 -6.73
C PRO A 384 -31.04 -6.63 -7.29
N TYR A 385 -30.04 -7.07 -6.54
CA TYR A 385 -29.14 -8.17 -6.90
C TYR A 385 -28.93 -9.12 -5.72
N THR A 386 -29.23 -10.40 -5.91
CA THR A 386 -29.06 -11.40 -4.85
C THR A 386 -27.75 -12.15 -5.01
N TYR A 387 -26.89 -12.04 -4.00
CA TYR A 387 -25.64 -12.77 -3.89
C TYR A 387 -25.49 -13.33 -2.46
N GLY A 388 -24.99 -14.55 -2.33
CA GLY A 388 -24.78 -15.16 -1.01
C GLY A 388 -26.04 -15.27 -0.14
N GLY A 389 -27.24 -15.27 -0.73
CA GLY A 389 -28.50 -15.29 -0.01
C GLY A 389 -28.96 -13.95 0.59
N LYS A 390 -28.23 -12.86 0.33
CA LYS A 390 -28.63 -11.48 0.66
C LYS A 390 -28.90 -10.69 -0.63
N THR A 391 -29.74 -9.67 -0.52
CA THR A 391 -30.00 -8.74 -1.63
C THR A 391 -29.24 -7.45 -1.37
N TYR A 392 -28.48 -7.03 -2.37
CA TYR A 392 -27.79 -5.75 -2.47
C TYR A 392 -28.46 -4.93 -3.56
N TYR A 393 -28.25 -3.61 -3.56
CA TYR A 393 -28.95 -2.69 -4.43
C TYR A 393 -27.95 -1.81 -5.16
N PHE A 394 -28.15 -1.64 -6.47
CA PHE A 394 -27.21 -0.88 -7.32
C PHE A 394 -27.93 0.25 -8.04
N ASN A 395 -27.45 1.49 -7.89
CA ASN A 395 -28.05 2.67 -8.49
C ASN A 395 -27.98 2.63 -10.03
N GLU A 396 -29.10 2.30 -10.67
CA GLU A 396 -29.18 2.13 -12.13
C GLU A 396 -28.79 3.42 -12.86
N GLN A 397 -29.27 4.57 -12.39
CA GLN A 397 -29.03 5.84 -13.06
C GLN A 397 -27.55 6.23 -13.02
N TYR A 398 -26.84 5.92 -11.93
CA TYR A 398 -25.40 6.12 -11.83
C TYR A 398 -24.65 5.22 -12.81
N LEU A 399 -25.01 3.94 -12.89
CA LEU A 399 -24.40 2.99 -13.82
C LEU A 399 -24.59 3.44 -15.27
N ILE A 400 -25.81 3.87 -15.63
CA ILE A 400 -26.13 4.37 -16.97
C ILE A 400 -25.29 5.60 -17.30
N SER A 401 -25.29 6.60 -16.40
CA SER A 401 -24.65 7.88 -16.68
C SER A 401 -23.13 7.80 -16.67
N SER A 402 -22.55 6.93 -15.84
CA SER A 402 -21.10 6.86 -15.61
C SER A 402 -20.42 5.79 -16.45
N PHE A 403 -21.08 4.65 -16.71
CA PHE A 403 -20.44 3.48 -17.31
C PHE A 403 -21.10 3.03 -18.60
N ASP A 404 -22.42 2.78 -18.61
CA ASP A 404 -23.07 2.08 -19.73
C ASP A 404 -22.87 2.84 -21.06
N VAL A 405 -23.06 4.16 -21.07
CA VAL A 405 -22.83 4.97 -22.28
C VAL A 405 -21.39 4.85 -22.78
N VAL A 406 -20.42 4.89 -21.87
CA VAL A 406 -18.99 4.79 -22.22
C VAL A 406 -18.69 3.40 -22.79
N LEU A 407 -19.13 2.35 -22.09
CA LEU A 407 -18.88 0.96 -22.45
C LEU A 407 -19.59 0.55 -23.75
N GLN A 408 -20.76 1.10 -24.05
CA GLN A 408 -21.42 0.93 -25.35
C GLN A 408 -20.58 1.52 -26.48
N GLN A 409 -20.07 2.75 -26.29
CA GLN A 409 -19.28 3.43 -27.32
C GLN A 409 -17.93 2.73 -27.56
N THR A 410 -17.28 2.22 -26.50
CA THR A 410 -16.02 1.48 -26.63
C THR A 410 -16.23 0.09 -27.24
N SER A 411 -17.28 -0.63 -26.84
CA SER A 411 -17.59 -1.97 -27.36
C SER A 411 -17.93 -1.93 -28.86
N GLN A 412 -18.72 -0.95 -29.31
CA GLN A 412 -19.02 -0.73 -30.74
C GLN A 412 -17.75 -0.52 -31.60
N ARG A 413 -16.67 -0.04 -30.99
CA ARG A 413 -15.38 0.22 -31.64
C ARG A 413 -14.36 -0.90 -31.40
N GLY A 414 -14.71 -1.91 -30.60
CA GLY A 414 -13.81 -2.97 -30.18
C GLY A 414 -12.59 -2.44 -29.42
N ILE A 415 -12.82 -1.50 -28.49
CA ILE A 415 -11.80 -0.95 -27.59
C ILE A 415 -11.81 -1.79 -26.29
N SER A 416 -10.65 -2.29 -25.88
CA SER A 416 -10.50 -3.06 -24.64
C SER A 416 -10.49 -2.14 -23.43
N VAL A 417 -11.49 -2.25 -22.56
CA VAL A 417 -11.61 -1.40 -21.36
C VAL A 417 -11.12 -2.14 -20.12
N ALA A 418 -10.31 -1.47 -19.30
CA ALA A 418 -10.00 -1.91 -17.94
C ALA A 418 -10.76 -1.06 -16.89
N GLY A 419 -11.46 -1.72 -15.97
CA GLY A 419 -12.12 -1.06 -14.84
C GLY A 419 -11.21 -0.97 -13.63
N ILE A 420 -10.93 0.24 -13.13
CA ILE A 420 -10.17 0.48 -11.90
C ILE A 420 -11.14 0.41 -10.72
N LEU A 421 -11.05 -0.64 -9.92
CA LEU A 421 -11.92 -0.83 -8.75
C LEU A 421 -11.46 0.04 -7.59
N LEU A 422 -12.36 0.84 -7.03
CA LEU A 422 -12.06 1.78 -5.94
C LEU A 422 -13.11 1.65 -4.84
N ILE A 423 -12.69 1.72 -3.58
CA ILE A 423 -13.58 1.66 -2.42
C ILE A 423 -13.52 2.99 -1.69
N ALA A 424 -14.54 3.82 -1.86
CA ALA A 424 -14.68 5.03 -1.05
C ALA A 424 -15.14 4.63 0.37
N PRO A 425 -14.55 5.23 1.43
CA PRO A 425 -14.78 4.83 2.82
C PRO A 425 -16.11 5.34 3.41
N SER A 426 -17.01 5.86 2.59
CA SER A 426 -18.25 6.53 2.98
C SER A 426 -19.48 5.91 2.30
N GLY A 427 -20.67 6.19 2.85
CA GLY A 427 -21.91 5.50 2.47
C GLY A 427 -22.08 4.19 3.23
N ASP A 428 -23.26 3.58 3.18
CA ASP A 428 -23.55 2.34 3.92
C ASP A 428 -22.65 1.18 3.46
N ALA A 429 -22.53 0.97 2.15
CA ALA A 429 -21.61 -0.02 1.58
C ALA A 429 -20.14 0.35 1.86
N GLY A 430 -19.77 1.64 1.74
CA GLY A 430 -18.41 2.08 2.00
C GLY A 430 -17.98 1.91 3.45
N GLU A 431 -18.85 2.18 4.42
CA GLU A 431 -18.59 1.93 5.84
C GLU A 431 -18.39 0.44 6.13
N LEU A 432 -19.19 -0.44 5.52
CA LEU A 432 -19.02 -1.90 5.66
C LEU A 432 -17.73 -2.40 4.99
N LEU A 433 -17.38 -1.83 3.83
CA LEU A 433 -16.20 -2.20 3.04
C LEU A 433 -14.92 -1.48 3.48
N LYS A 434 -14.97 -0.57 4.45
CA LYS A 434 -13.82 0.17 4.93
C LYS A 434 -12.90 -0.70 5.78
N HIS A 435 -11.61 -0.78 5.41
CA HIS A 435 -10.64 -1.54 6.19
C HIS A 435 -10.62 -1.06 7.65
N PRO A 436 -10.57 -1.97 8.65
CA PRO A 436 -10.58 -1.58 10.06
C PRO A 436 -9.46 -0.61 10.46
N ASP A 437 -8.30 -0.72 9.79
CA ASP A 437 -7.12 0.12 10.04
C ASP A 437 -7.05 1.39 9.17
N TYR A 438 -8.13 1.73 8.45
CA TYR A 438 -8.19 2.96 7.65
C TYR A 438 -8.01 4.19 8.55
N ASN A 439 -7.00 5.01 8.26
CA ASN A 439 -6.60 6.13 9.13
C ASN A 439 -7.08 7.52 8.67
N GLY A 440 -7.87 7.60 7.59
CA GLY A 440 -8.44 8.87 7.10
C GLY A 440 -7.59 9.64 6.08
N VAL A 441 -6.39 9.18 5.75
CA VAL A 441 -5.46 9.91 4.87
C VAL A 441 -5.84 9.83 3.38
N ALA A 442 -6.21 8.65 2.89
CA ALA A 442 -6.44 8.40 1.47
C ALA A 442 -7.91 8.62 1.07
N PRO A 443 -8.19 8.91 -0.22
CA PRO A 443 -9.56 8.91 -0.74
C PRO A 443 -10.21 7.52 -0.79
N TYR A 444 -9.40 6.45 -0.82
CA TYR A 444 -9.87 5.07 -0.92
C TYR A 444 -9.26 4.18 0.17
N THR A 445 -9.91 3.05 0.41
CA THR A 445 -9.51 2.06 1.42
C THR A 445 -9.37 0.68 0.78
N MET A 446 -8.49 -0.15 1.33
CA MET A 446 -8.52 -1.58 1.03
C MET A 446 -9.90 -2.14 1.42
N PRO A 447 -10.53 -3.03 0.63
CA PRO A 447 -11.80 -3.62 1.04
C PRO A 447 -11.63 -4.41 2.34
N ASN A 448 -12.57 -4.20 3.27
CA ASN A 448 -12.68 -4.98 4.47
C ASN A 448 -13.03 -6.42 4.14
N MET A 449 -12.06 -7.31 4.31
CA MET A 449 -12.23 -8.75 4.18
C MET A 449 -11.90 -9.42 5.51
N THR A 450 -12.26 -8.84 6.65
CA THR A 450 -12.03 -9.44 7.98
C THR A 450 -13.30 -10.03 8.60
N THR A 451 -14.46 -9.82 7.96
CA THR A 451 -15.74 -10.39 8.38
C THR A 451 -16.42 -11.09 7.21
N VAL A 452 -17.30 -12.05 7.52
CA VAL A 452 -18.13 -12.73 6.51
C VAL A 452 -18.99 -11.73 5.75
N GLU A 453 -19.62 -10.78 6.47
CA GLU A 453 -20.54 -9.80 5.91
C GLU A 453 -19.85 -8.86 4.91
N SER A 454 -18.71 -8.27 5.29
CA SER A 454 -17.97 -7.36 4.42
C SER A 454 -17.38 -8.09 3.20
N THR A 455 -16.90 -9.33 3.39
CA THR A 455 -16.41 -10.18 2.30
C THR A 455 -17.51 -10.52 1.29
N GLN A 456 -18.71 -10.86 1.77
CA GLN A 456 -19.86 -11.17 0.90
C GLN A 456 -20.37 -9.92 0.18
N CYS A 457 -20.37 -8.75 0.84
CA CYS A 457 -20.67 -7.47 0.21
C CYS A 457 -19.71 -7.18 -0.96
N TYR A 458 -18.40 -7.31 -0.73
CA TYR A 458 -17.42 -7.09 -1.79
C TYR A 458 -17.56 -8.09 -2.94
N ALA A 459 -17.76 -9.38 -2.63
CA ALA A 459 -17.99 -10.41 -3.63
C ALA A 459 -19.28 -10.16 -4.44
N ALA A 460 -20.34 -9.64 -3.82
CA ALA A 460 -21.58 -9.27 -4.52
C ALA A 460 -21.35 -8.14 -5.52
N ALA A 461 -20.56 -7.12 -5.17
CA ALA A 461 -20.19 -6.05 -6.09
C ALA A 461 -19.39 -6.59 -7.29
N LEU A 462 -18.38 -7.43 -7.03
CA LEU A 462 -17.56 -8.05 -8.07
C LEU A 462 -18.41 -8.93 -9.01
N ASP A 463 -19.31 -9.76 -8.46
CA ASP A 463 -20.15 -10.68 -9.25
C ASP A 463 -21.21 -9.93 -10.05
N PHE A 464 -21.81 -8.87 -9.49
CA PHE A 464 -22.72 -7.97 -10.22
C PHE A 464 -22.03 -7.29 -11.41
N LEU A 465 -20.86 -6.68 -11.16
CA LEU A 465 -20.09 -5.99 -12.20
C LEU A 465 -19.61 -6.97 -13.28
N ALA A 466 -19.11 -8.14 -12.89
CA ALA A 466 -18.68 -9.17 -13.82
C ALA A 466 -19.83 -9.69 -14.68
N GLN A 467 -21.00 -9.95 -14.09
CA GLN A 467 -22.18 -10.39 -14.82
C GLN A 467 -22.67 -9.31 -15.80
N ARG A 468 -22.82 -8.06 -15.35
CA ARG A 468 -23.36 -6.96 -16.15
C ARG A 468 -22.42 -6.57 -17.29
N TYR A 469 -21.13 -6.45 -17.00
CA TYR A 469 -20.14 -5.90 -17.93
C TYR A 469 -19.27 -6.96 -18.61
N SER A 470 -19.72 -8.20 -18.62
CA SER A 470 -19.28 -9.19 -19.60
C SER A 470 -20.23 -9.26 -20.81
N ASP A 471 -21.24 -8.40 -20.87
CA ASP A 471 -22.08 -8.23 -22.07
C ASP A 471 -21.22 -7.75 -23.26
N PRO A 472 -21.24 -8.42 -24.43
CA PRO A 472 -20.49 -8.01 -25.61
C PRO A 472 -20.73 -6.57 -26.07
N ASP A 473 -21.90 -5.99 -25.77
CA ASP A 473 -22.26 -4.62 -26.14
C ASP A 473 -21.82 -3.59 -25.07
N MET A 474 -21.41 -4.02 -23.87
CA MET A 474 -21.03 -3.16 -22.75
C MET A 474 -19.92 -3.80 -21.91
N ARG A 475 -18.76 -4.05 -22.52
CA ARG A 475 -17.75 -4.91 -21.90
C ARG A 475 -16.65 -4.17 -21.14
N ILE A 476 -16.37 -4.62 -19.92
CA ILE A 476 -15.10 -4.42 -19.23
C ILE A 476 -14.26 -5.68 -19.46
N ALA A 477 -13.18 -5.56 -20.21
CA ALA A 477 -12.34 -6.68 -20.60
C ALA A 477 -11.33 -7.06 -19.50
N HIS A 478 -10.84 -6.09 -18.73
CA HIS A 478 -9.84 -6.30 -17.70
C HIS A 478 -10.15 -5.49 -16.43
N TRP A 479 -9.49 -5.81 -15.32
CA TRP A 479 -9.75 -5.15 -14.04
C TRP A 479 -8.44 -4.71 -13.40
N ILE A 480 -8.33 -3.43 -13.02
CA ILE A 480 -7.22 -2.93 -12.24
C ILE A 480 -7.67 -2.90 -10.78
N ILE A 481 -6.92 -3.59 -9.92
CA ILE A 481 -7.32 -3.80 -8.53
C ILE A 481 -6.70 -2.69 -7.69
N HIS A 482 -7.55 -1.72 -7.33
CA HIS A 482 -7.22 -0.50 -6.60
C HIS A 482 -6.25 0.42 -7.37
N ASN A 483 -5.96 1.59 -6.80
CA ASN A 483 -5.08 2.59 -7.43
C ASN A 483 -3.77 2.73 -6.65
N GLU A 484 -2.65 2.81 -7.38
CA GLU A 484 -1.29 3.03 -6.86
C GLU A 484 -1.05 2.28 -5.54
N VAL A 485 -1.11 0.96 -5.58
CA VAL A 485 -1.13 0.14 -4.36
C VAL A 485 0.19 0.14 -3.60
N ASP A 486 1.25 0.61 -4.25
CA ASP A 486 2.51 0.93 -3.58
C ASP A 486 2.37 2.13 -2.62
N GLY A 487 1.39 3.01 -2.81
CA GLY A 487 0.98 4.05 -1.85
C GLY A 487 -0.01 3.53 -0.81
N GLY A 488 0.38 2.53 -0.02
CA GLY A 488 -0.52 1.79 0.89
C GLY A 488 -1.22 2.61 1.98
N ILE A 489 -0.77 3.83 2.29
CA ILE A 489 -1.47 4.79 3.16
C ILE A 489 -2.18 5.89 2.37
N HIS A 490 -1.67 6.23 1.19
CA HIS A 490 -2.03 7.45 0.44
C HIS A 490 -3.13 7.21 -0.60
N TRP A 491 -3.30 5.97 -1.06
CA TRP A 491 -4.31 5.60 -2.06
C TRP A 491 -5.18 4.43 -1.63
N THR A 492 -4.59 3.25 -1.40
CA THR A 492 -5.33 2.03 -1.04
C THR A 492 -5.18 1.75 0.45
N ASN A 493 -5.81 2.59 1.27
CA ASN A 493 -5.45 2.70 2.68
C ASN A 493 -5.92 1.53 3.55
N MET A 494 -4.95 0.90 4.22
CA MET A 494 -5.15 -0.09 5.30
C MET A 494 -4.26 0.21 6.52
N GLY A 495 -3.99 1.49 6.77
CA GLY A 495 -3.10 1.95 7.82
C GLY A 495 -1.62 1.66 7.55
N ASP A 496 -0.76 1.96 8.52
CA ASP A 496 0.68 1.69 8.42
C ASP A 496 0.99 0.20 8.62
N LYS A 497 1.37 -0.46 7.53
CA LYS A 497 1.59 -1.89 7.45
C LYS A 497 2.93 -2.21 6.80
N PRO A 498 3.67 -3.20 7.31
CA PRO A 498 4.76 -3.81 6.56
C PRO A 498 4.27 -4.41 5.22
N ILE A 499 5.16 -4.48 4.23
CA ILE A 499 4.82 -4.79 2.84
C ILE A 499 4.20 -6.18 2.64
N ALA A 500 4.69 -7.25 3.28
CA ALA A 500 4.11 -8.58 3.10
C ALA A 500 2.72 -8.70 3.75
N THR A 501 2.50 -7.98 4.86
CA THR A 501 1.20 -7.82 5.51
C THR A 501 0.20 -7.12 4.59
N PHE A 502 0.62 -6.04 3.93
CA PHE A 502 -0.19 -5.37 2.92
C PHE A 502 -0.49 -6.30 1.75
N MET A 503 0.54 -6.96 1.22
CA MET A 503 0.42 -7.85 0.05
C MET A 503 -0.47 -9.06 0.30
N ASP A 504 -0.46 -9.65 1.50
CA ASP A 504 -1.36 -10.76 1.84
C ASP A 504 -2.83 -10.33 1.76
N THR A 505 -3.19 -9.17 2.31
CA THR A 505 -4.56 -8.63 2.18
C THR A 505 -4.88 -8.24 0.74
N TYR A 506 -3.97 -7.54 0.06
CA TYR A 506 -4.15 -7.10 -1.32
C TYR A 506 -4.40 -8.29 -2.28
N LEU A 507 -3.62 -9.36 -2.14
CA LEU A 507 -3.76 -10.56 -2.96
C LEU A 507 -5.09 -11.28 -2.73
N ARG A 508 -5.66 -11.25 -1.52
CA ARG A 508 -7.02 -11.76 -1.29
C ARG A 508 -8.03 -11.00 -2.15
N SER A 509 -7.93 -9.67 -2.21
CA SER A 509 -8.81 -8.84 -3.04
C SER A 509 -8.61 -9.14 -4.54
N MET A 510 -7.35 -9.22 -5.01
CA MET A 510 -7.07 -9.59 -6.40
C MET A 510 -7.62 -10.98 -6.77
N ARG A 511 -7.46 -11.98 -5.90
CA ARG A 511 -7.95 -13.34 -6.11
C ARG A 511 -9.46 -13.41 -6.13
N MET A 512 -10.14 -12.69 -5.25
CA MET A 512 -11.60 -12.59 -5.26
C MET A 512 -12.09 -12.02 -6.58
N CYS A 513 -11.53 -10.90 -7.04
CA CYS A 513 -11.89 -10.31 -8.33
C CYS A 513 -11.62 -11.29 -9.47
N TYR A 514 -10.40 -11.82 -9.56
CA TYR A 514 -10.03 -12.76 -10.62
C TYR A 514 -10.95 -13.98 -10.66
N ASN A 515 -11.12 -14.68 -9.54
CA ASN A 515 -11.89 -15.92 -9.49
C ASN A 515 -13.35 -15.70 -9.91
N ILE A 516 -13.96 -14.58 -9.49
CA ILE A 516 -15.34 -14.24 -9.84
C ILE A 516 -15.45 -13.84 -11.32
N VAL A 517 -14.62 -12.90 -11.78
CA VAL A 517 -14.65 -12.41 -13.16
C VAL A 517 -14.36 -13.53 -14.14
N HIS A 518 -13.42 -14.43 -13.83
CA HIS A 518 -13.04 -15.52 -14.71
C HIS A 518 -14.20 -16.51 -15.00
N GLN A 519 -15.23 -16.54 -14.15
CA GLN A 519 -16.44 -17.30 -14.44
C GLN A 519 -17.25 -16.70 -15.61
N TYR A 520 -17.09 -15.41 -15.89
CA TYR A 520 -17.84 -14.69 -16.91
C TYR A 520 -16.99 -14.33 -18.13
N ASP A 521 -15.70 -14.05 -17.93
CA ASP A 521 -14.76 -13.71 -18.99
C ASP A 521 -13.41 -14.40 -18.74
N GLN A 522 -13.16 -15.50 -19.45
CA GLN A 522 -11.92 -16.27 -19.30
C GLN A 522 -10.69 -15.57 -19.91
N HIS A 523 -10.91 -14.50 -20.68
CA HIS A 523 -9.83 -13.67 -21.24
C HIS A 523 -9.47 -12.49 -20.35
N SER A 524 -10.21 -12.27 -19.26
CA SER A 524 -9.94 -11.17 -18.36
C SER A 524 -8.65 -11.37 -17.57
N GLU A 525 -7.90 -10.28 -17.43
CA GLU A 525 -6.70 -10.20 -16.61
C GLU A 525 -7.00 -9.26 -15.43
N VAL A 526 -6.34 -9.50 -14.30
CA VAL A 526 -6.36 -8.57 -13.17
C VAL A 526 -5.01 -7.87 -13.03
N PHE A 527 -5.03 -6.55 -12.96
CA PHE A 527 -3.82 -5.73 -12.99
C PHE A 527 -3.51 -5.21 -11.59
N ILE A 528 -2.23 -5.28 -11.22
CA ILE A 528 -1.68 -4.59 -10.04
C ILE A 528 -1.20 -3.19 -10.46
N SER A 529 -1.72 -2.15 -9.80
CA SER A 529 -1.44 -0.75 -10.13
C SER A 529 -0.28 -0.19 -9.31
N PHE A 530 0.63 0.52 -9.95
CA PHE A 530 1.83 1.06 -9.31
C PHE A 530 2.12 2.49 -9.73
N SER A 531 2.64 3.30 -8.82
CA SER A 531 3.40 4.50 -9.16
C SER A 531 4.72 4.15 -9.90
N HIS A 532 5.51 5.17 -10.26
CA HIS A 532 6.77 4.99 -11.00
C HIS A 532 7.98 4.66 -10.10
N GLY A 533 7.82 4.53 -8.77
CA GLY A 533 8.88 4.25 -7.78
C GLY A 533 9.42 2.82 -7.80
N TRP A 534 10.26 2.49 -8.79
CA TRP A 534 10.75 1.13 -9.04
C TRP A 534 11.61 0.55 -7.90
N ASN A 535 12.72 1.20 -7.54
CA ASN A 535 13.60 0.81 -6.43
C ASN A 535 13.62 1.80 -5.27
N ILE A 536 12.78 2.83 -5.32
CA ILE A 536 12.63 3.84 -4.28
C ILE A 536 11.16 3.99 -3.92
N ALA A 537 10.88 4.13 -2.63
CA ALA A 537 9.56 4.50 -2.14
C ALA A 537 9.45 6.03 -2.11
N ALA A 538 8.27 6.59 -2.40
CA ALA A 538 8.07 8.05 -2.41
C ALA A 538 8.10 8.69 -1.00
N GLY A 539 8.08 7.89 0.08
CA GLY A 539 8.13 8.35 1.47
C GLY A 539 7.47 7.38 2.45
N GLY A 540 7.18 7.83 3.66
CA GLY A 540 6.44 7.05 4.65
C GLY A 540 5.07 6.61 4.12
N GLY A 541 4.72 5.34 4.30
CA GLY A 541 3.47 4.77 3.76
C GLY A 541 3.52 4.40 2.27
N TRP A 542 4.70 4.44 1.64
CA TRP A 542 4.94 3.94 0.29
C TRP A 542 5.87 2.72 0.29
N TYR A 543 5.66 1.82 -0.66
CA TYR A 543 6.48 0.64 -0.91
C TYR A 543 7.29 0.79 -2.20
N LYS A 544 8.35 0.00 -2.33
CA LYS A 544 9.06 -0.13 -3.61
C LYS A 544 8.29 -1.09 -4.50
N VAL A 545 8.06 -0.70 -5.75
CA VAL A 545 7.33 -1.54 -6.72
C VAL A 545 8.02 -2.89 -6.91
N ARG A 546 9.36 -2.93 -7.00
CA ARG A 546 10.10 -4.19 -7.16
C ARG A 546 9.86 -5.17 -6.01
N ASP A 547 9.81 -4.68 -4.77
CA ASP A 547 9.61 -5.54 -3.59
C ASP A 547 8.18 -6.13 -3.57
N MET A 548 7.18 -5.35 -4.04
CA MET A 548 5.80 -5.85 -4.20
C MET A 548 5.70 -6.91 -5.30
N LEU A 549 6.37 -6.69 -6.43
CA LEU A 549 6.42 -7.65 -7.53
C LEU A 549 7.13 -8.96 -7.13
N ASP A 550 8.20 -8.88 -6.34
CA ASP A 550 8.88 -10.05 -5.79
C ASP A 550 7.97 -10.86 -4.86
N LEU A 551 7.16 -10.20 -4.02
CA LEU A 551 6.14 -10.86 -3.21
C LEU A 551 5.03 -11.46 -4.08
N MET A 552 4.57 -10.74 -5.11
CA MET A 552 3.56 -11.23 -6.07
C MET A 552 4.00 -12.55 -6.71
N ASN A 553 5.26 -12.65 -7.13
CA ASN A 553 5.85 -13.88 -7.67
C ASN A 553 5.94 -14.99 -6.61
N GLN A 554 6.36 -14.67 -5.39
CA GLN A 554 6.46 -15.65 -4.29
C GLN A 554 5.09 -16.23 -3.94
N PHE A 555 4.07 -15.40 -3.78
CA PHE A 555 2.69 -15.85 -3.56
C PHE A 555 2.14 -16.64 -4.75
N SER A 556 2.43 -16.22 -5.99
CA SER A 556 2.01 -16.98 -7.18
C SER A 556 2.63 -18.37 -7.22
N LYS A 557 3.90 -18.50 -6.82
CA LYS A 557 4.59 -19.79 -6.71
C LYS A 557 4.00 -20.66 -5.58
N ALA A 558 3.75 -20.06 -4.41
CA ALA A 558 3.27 -20.78 -3.23
C ALA A 558 1.79 -21.19 -3.36
N GLU A 559 0.93 -20.28 -3.79
CA GLU A 559 -0.53 -20.41 -3.70
C GLU A 559 -1.24 -20.69 -5.03
N GLY A 560 -0.47 -20.84 -6.10
CA GLY A 560 -0.92 -21.21 -7.44
C GLY A 560 -1.08 -20.01 -8.36
N ASP A 561 -0.28 -19.92 -9.42
CA ASP A 561 -0.22 -18.75 -10.31
C ASP A 561 -1.55 -18.47 -11.07
N PHE A 562 -1.74 -17.22 -11.51
CA PHE A 562 -2.94 -16.74 -12.22
C PHE A 562 -2.59 -15.59 -13.19
N PHE A 563 -3.55 -15.21 -14.05
CA PHE A 563 -3.37 -14.13 -15.03
C PHE A 563 -3.47 -12.75 -14.40
N TRP A 564 -2.50 -12.44 -13.52
CA TRP A 564 -2.23 -11.08 -13.10
C TRP A 564 -1.23 -10.38 -14.04
N SER A 565 -1.37 -9.07 -14.16
CA SER A 565 -0.63 -8.20 -15.09
C SER A 565 -0.30 -6.83 -14.46
N LEU A 566 0.50 -6.00 -15.14
CA LEU A 566 1.05 -4.75 -14.59
C LEU A 566 0.32 -3.51 -15.13
N ALA A 567 -0.15 -2.66 -14.23
CA ALA A 567 -0.73 -1.34 -14.51
C ALA A 567 0.24 -0.27 -13.95
N CYS A 568 1.14 0.25 -14.79
CA CYS A 568 2.23 1.12 -14.34
C CYS A 568 1.95 2.59 -14.61
N HIS A 569 2.16 3.45 -13.61
CA HIS A 569 1.96 4.89 -13.74
C HIS A 569 3.28 5.60 -14.09
N SER A 570 3.80 5.32 -15.29
CA SER A 570 5.14 5.74 -15.75
C SER A 570 5.23 7.21 -16.16
N TYR A 571 4.91 8.11 -15.23
CA TYR A 571 5.14 9.55 -15.36
C TYR A 571 6.62 9.91 -15.39
N PRO A 572 6.98 11.13 -15.84
CA PRO A 572 8.30 11.70 -15.60
C PRO A 572 8.62 11.71 -14.10
N ALA A 573 9.89 11.53 -13.74
CA ALA A 573 10.32 11.45 -12.34
C ALA A 573 9.94 12.71 -11.54
N GLN A 574 9.84 13.85 -12.23
CA GLN A 574 9.20 15.06 -11.71
C GLN A 574 7.92 15.30 -12.51
N LEU A 575 6.76 15.09 -11.87
CA LEU A 575 5.45 15.18 -12.53
C LEU A 575 5.24 16.52 -13.28
N GLY A 576 5.77 17.62 -12.74
CA GLY A 576 5.72 18.97 -13.33
C GLY A 576 6.74 19.26 -14.45
N ASN A 577 7.51 18.26 -14.89
CA ASN A 577 8.49 18.41 -15.97
C ASN A 577 8.09 17.55 -17.19
N PRO A 578 7.68 18.16 -18.32
CA PRO A 578 7.34 17.40 -19.54
C PRO A 578 8.52 16.70 -20.20
N CYS A 579 9.75 17.15 -19.94
CA CYS A 579 10.96 16.68 -20.62
C CYS A 579 11.47 15.35 -20.02
N THR A 580 10.67 14.29 -20.10
CA THR A 580 10.99 12.96 -19.53
C THR A 580 12.32 12.38 -20.01
N TRP A 581 12.79 12.74 -21.21
CA TRP A 581 14.09 12.30 -21.73
C TRP A 581 15.27 12.78 -20.85
N ASP A 582 15.09 13.85 -20.08
CA ASP A 582 16.09 14.42 -19.16
C ASP A 582 16.04 13.81 -17.75
N ASP A 583 15.15 12.84 -17.49
CA ASP A 583 15.00 12.22 -16.17
C ASP A 583 16.31 11.54 -15.71
N ALA A 584 17.05 12.17 -14.80
CA ALA A 584 18.35 11.67 -14.35
C ALA A 584 18.23 10.40 -13.49
N GLN A 585 17.11 10.24 -12.78
CA GLN A 585 16.84 9.12 -11.88
C GLN A 585 16.26 7.90 -12.62
N ALA A 586 15.84 8.08 -13.87
CA ALA A 586 15.38 7.01 -14.76
C ALA A 586 16.56 6.50 -15.61
N THR A 587 17.32 5.57 -15.04
CA THR A 587 18.49 4.97 -15.67
C THR A 587 18.12 3.72 -16.47
N PHE A 588 18.95 3.35 -17.45
CA PHE A 588 18.81 2.12 -18.23
C PHE A 588 19.39 0.92 -17.47
N SER A 589 18.83 0.64 -16.29
CA SER A 589 19.24 -0.45 -15.39
C SER A 589 18.04 -1.00 -14.64
N MET A 590 18.06 -2.30 -14.32
CA MET A 590 17.09 -2.90 -13.40
C MET A 590 17.14 -2.31 -11.97
N ASP A 591 18.25 -1.62 -11.64
CA ASP A 591 18.46 -0.91 -10.38
C ASP A 591 18.03 0.57 -10.43
N THR A 592 17.35 1.01 -11.49
CA THR A 592 16.83 2.38 -11.61
C THR A 592 15.94 2.77 -10.44
N GLU A 593 15.96 4.03 -10.03
CA GLU A 593 15.07 4.53 -8.97
C GLU A 593 13.62 4.58 -9.48
N TYR A 594 13.43 5.21 -10.65
CA TYR A 594 12.13 5.33 -11.29
C TYR A 594 12.08 4.63 -12.65
N VAL A 595 10.89 4.17 -13.01
CA VAL A 595 10.54 3.73 -14.36
C VAL A 595 9.58 4.74 -14.97
N THR A 596 10.10 5.53 -15.91
CA THR A 596 9.40 6.61 -16.60
C THR A 596 9.32 6.29 -18.09
N LEU A 597 8.72 7.18 -18.89
CA LEU A 597 8.75 7.05 -20.36
C LEU A 597 10.19 6.99 -20.93
N LYS A 598 11.21 7.42 -20.17
CA LYS A 598 12.63 7.34 -20.55
C LYS A 598 13.17 5.93 -20.68
N ASN A 599 12.87 5.05 -19.73
CA ASN A 599 13.57 3.78 -19.55
C ASN A 599 12.62 2.58 -19.49
N LEU A 600 11.52 2.62 -20.26
CA LEU A 600 10.53 1.53 -20.36
C LEU A 600 11.12 0.16 -20.71
N GLU A 601 12.36 0.11 -21.24
CA GLU A 601 13.11 -1.13 -21.43
C GLU A 601 13.29 -1.94 -20.14
N VAL A 602 13.24 -1.27 -18.98
CA VAL A 602 13.25 -1.95 -17.67
C VAL A 602 12.03 -2.85 -17.51
N LEU A 603 10.83 -2.36 -17.85
CA LEU A 603 9.60 -3.17 -17.80
C LEU A 603 9.63 -4.26 -18.86
N ASP A 604 10.05 -3.92 -20.09
CA ASP A 604 10.18 -4.87 -21.20
C ASP A 604 11.09 -6.05 -20.84
N LYS A 605 12.27 -5.76 -20.29
CA LYS A 605 13.19 -6.78 -19.79
C LYS A 605 12.58 -7.56 -18.64
N TRP A 606 11.96 -6.88 -17.66
CA TRP A 606 11.38 -7.53 -16.48
C TRP A 606 10.35 -8.60 -16.86
N VAL A 607 9.41 -8.29 -17.77
CA VAL A 607 8.41 -9.28 -18.22
C VAL A 607 9.00 -10.38 -19.11
N GLY A 608 10.19 -10.15 -19.68
CA GLY A 608 10.96 -11.16 -20.41
C GLY A 608 11.62 -12.22 -19.52
N ILE A 609 11.78 -11.98 -18.21
CA ILE A 609 12.41 -12.92 -17.29
C ILE A 609 11.39 -14.01 -16.93
N SER A 610 11.74 -15.29 -17.17
CA SER A 610 10.86 -16.44 -16.94
C SER A 610 10.21 -16.46 -15.54
N GLN A 611 10.94 -16.09 -14.48
CA GLN A 611 10.37 -16.06 -13.13
C GLN A 611 9.21 -15.07 -12.93
N ASN A 612 9.10 -14.07 -13.81
CA ASN A 612 8.08 -13.03 -13.79
C ASN A 612 6.91 -13.36 -14.74
N GLN A 613 7.02 -14.42 -15.53
CA GLN A 613 6.02 -14.86 -16.49
C GLN A 613 4.98 -15.76 -15.82
N TYR A 614 3.75 -15.71 -16.30
CA TYR A 614 2.74 -16.68 -15.90
C TYR A 614 3.21 -18.08 -16.26
N LYS A 615 3.25 -18.97 -15.25
CA LYS A 615 3.76 -20.36 -15.34
C LYS A 615 5.15 -20.46 -16.00
N GLY A 616 5.95 -19.40 -15.96
CA GLY A 616 7.31 -19.37 -16.48
C GLY A 616 7.44 -19.24 -18.00
N ASN A 617 6.34 -19.12 -18.75
CA ASN A 617 6.36 -19.17 -20.21
C ASN A 617 5.39 -18.21 -20.93
N ILE A 618 4.44 -17.61 -20.24
CA ILE A 618 3.51 -16.62 -20.81
C ILE A 618 3.85 -15.26 -20.23
N ARG A 619 4.27 -14.34 -21.09
CA ARG A 619 4.58 -12.96 -20.71
C ARG A 619 3.33 -12.28 -20.15
N ARG A 620 3.48 -11.62 -18.99
CA ARG A 620 2.41 -10.81 -18.39
C ARG A 620 2.21 -9.52 -19.17
N SER A 621 0.98 -9.05 -19.25
CA SER A 621 0.66 -7.79 -19.91
C SER A 621 1.20 -6.61 -19.11
N VAL A 622 1.68 -5.57 -19.80
CA VAL A 622 2.04 -4.27 -19.21
C VAL A 622 1.22 -3.18 -19.86
N TRP A 623 0.34 -2.59 -19.08
CA TRP A 623 -0.42 -1.41 -19.44
C TRP A 623 0.19 -0.24 -18.69
N LEU A 624 0.55 0.84 -19.39
CA LEU A 624 0.85 2.10 -18.74
C LEU A 624 -0.49 2.76 -18.41
N SER A 625 -1.18 2.25 -17.38
CA SER A 625 -2.58 2.54 -17.04
C SER A 625 -2.86 4.00 -16.73
N GLU A 626 -1.81 4.73 -16.36
CA GLU A 626 -1.83 6.15 -16.13
C GLU A 626 -0.45 6.74 -16.50
N ALA A 627 -0.26 7.18 -17.73
CA ALA A 627 1.02 7.78 -18.12
C ALA A 627 0.82 8.93 -19.08
N GLY A 628 1.73 9.90 -19.02
CA GLY A 628 1.70 11.07 -19.87
C GLY A 628 2.78 12.06 -19.48
N THR A 629 2.75 13.22 -20.12
CA THR A 629 3.58 14.36 -19.76
C THR A 629 2.68 15.56 -19.54
N CYS A 630 3.08 16.47 -18.64
CA CYS A 630 2.27 17.63 -18.31
C CYS A 630 2.53 18.82 -19.24
N SER A 631 1.72 19.87 -19.14
CA SER A 631 2.02 21.21 -19.65
C SER A 631 1.95 22.19 -18.47
N PRO A 632 3.09 22.65 -17.91
CA PRO A 632 3.10 23.53 -16.72
C PRO A 632 2.29 24.81 -16.89
N SER A 633 2.14 25.27 -18.13
CA SER A 633 1.22 26.33 -18.54
C SER A 633 0.61 26.04 -19.92
N TYR A 634 -0.27 26.92 -20.38
CA TYR A 634 -0.78 26.90 -21.75
C TYR A 634 0.01 27.80 -22.72
N GLU A 635 1.20 28.23 -22.33
CA GLU A 635 2.12 28.87 -23.26
C GLU A 635 2.58 27.85 -24.32
N ASP A 636 2.78 28.32 -25.56
CA ASP A 636 3.10 27.44 -26.70
C ASP A 636 4.33 26.56 -26.41
N LYS A 637 5.35 27.11 -25.76
CA LYS A 637 6.56 26.35 -25.41
C LYS A 637 6.22 25.09 -24.59
N ASP A 638 5.41 25.23 -23.53
CA ASP A 638 5.07 24.16 -22.59
C ASP A 638 4.12 23.14 -23.23
N LEU A 639 3.17 23.61 -24.03
CA LEU A 639 2.29 22.75 -24.84
C LEU A 639 3.07 21.91 -25.85
N GLN A 640 4.11 22.49 -26.47
CA GLN A 640 4.98 21.77 -27.41
C GLN A 640 5.96 20.83 -26.69
N ASP A 641 6.40 21.17 -25.47
CA ASP A 641 7.19 20.25 -24.64
C ASP A 641 6.37 19.02 -24.23
N GLN A 642 5.09 19.22 -23.86
CA GLN A 642 4.16 18.11 -23.62
C GLN A 642 4.03 17.20 -24.85
N ALA A 643 3.83 17.78 -26.03
CA ALA A 643 3.71 17.03 -27.28
C ALA A 643 5.00 16.25 -27.63
N ALA A 644 6.17 16.87 -27.42
CA ALA A 644 7.46 16.22 -27.60
C ALA A 644 7.69 15.09 -26.59
N GLY A 645 7.25 15.26 -25.34
CA GLY A 645 7.31 14.25 -24.28
C GLY A 645 6.54 12.99 -24.66
N PHE A 646 5.31 13.18 -25.15
CA PHE A 646 4.54 12.10 -25.73
C PHE A 646 5.25 11.46 -26.93
N ALA A 647 5.71 12.25 -27.90
CA ALA A 647 6.36 11.71 -29.10
C ALA A 647 7.58 10.82 -28.77
N TYR A 648 8.39 11.27 -27.81
CA TYR A 648 9.52 10.51 -27.27
C TYR A 648 9.06 9.18 -26.64
N GLY A 649 8.11 9.22 -25.71
CA GLY A 649 7.59 8.03 -25.03
C GLY A 649 6.92 7.06 -26.01
N TRP A 650 6.13 7.58 -26.95
CA TRP A 650 5.41 6.78 -27.95
C TRP A 650 6.36 5.97 -28.84
N LYS A 651 7.45 6.59 -29.32
CA LYS A 651 8.48 5.89 -30.11
C LYS A 651 9.07 4.71 -29.33
N LYS A 652 9.20 4.82 -28.01
CA LYS A 652 9.65 3.71 -27.15
C LYS A 652 8.57 2.65 -26.95
N ILE A 653 7.37 3.06 -26.56
CA ILE A 653 6.20 2.17 -26.36
C ILE A 653 5.96 1.31 -27.60
N ASN A 654 5.99 1.91 -28.79
CA ASN A 654 5.74 1.20 -30.03
C ASN A 654 6.83 0.18 -30.37
N ALA A 655 8.09 0.46 -30.01
CA ALA A 655 9.23 -0.41 -30.29
C ALA A 655 9.44 -1.55 -29.27
N LEU A 656 8.86 -1.46 -28.06
CA LEU A 656 9.07 -2.42 -26.98
C LEU A 656 7.93 -3.44 -26.89
N ASP A 657 8.18 -4.69 -27.27
CA ASP A 657 7.16 -5.74 -27.34
C ASP A 657 6.50 -6.03 -25.99
N GLY A 658 7.22 -5.87 -24.89
CA GLY A 658 6.76 -6.10 -23.52
C GLY A 658 5.76 -5.07 -23.02
N ILE A 659 5.62 -3.92 -23.70
CA ILE A 659 4.59 -2.92 -23.41
C ILE A 659 3.38 -3.15 -24.33
N ASN A 660 2.21 -3.43 -23.75
CA ASN A 660 0.98 -3.70 -24.50
C ASN A 660 0.25 -2.41 -24.90
N GLY A 661 0.31 -1.37 -24.07
CA GLY A 661 -0.40 -0.13 -24.35
C GLY A 661 -0.12 0.95 -23.33
N ILE A 662 -0.40 2.18 -23.73
CA ILE A 662 -0.49 3.34 -22.84
C ILE A 662 -1.94 3.77 -22.73
N GLN A 663 -2.39 4.07 -21.52
CA GLN A 663 -3.61 4.78 -21.26
C GLN A 663 -3.21 6.20 -20.89
N TRP A 664 -3.23 7.07 -21.90
CA TRP A 664 -2.78 8.45 -21.70
C TRP A 664 -3.62 9.08 -20.62
N HIS A 665 -2.98 9.53 -19.55
CA HIS A 665 -3.65 10.31 -18.53
C HIS A 665 -3.25 11.78 -18.67
N SER A 666 -4.20 12.71 -18.75
CA SER A 666 -5.67 12.55 -18.71
C SER A 666 -6.33 12.83 -20.07
N TRP A 667 -7.62 12.51 -20.23
CA TRP A 667 -8.38 12.93 -21.41
C TRP A 667 -8.55 14.47 -21.45
N PHE A 668 -8.92 15.04 -20.31
CA PHE A 668 -8.97 16.48 -20.03
C PHE A 668 -8.09 16.78 -18.82
N ASP A 669 -7.50 17.98 -18.78
CA ASP A 669 -6.87 18.46 -17.55
C ASP A 669 -7.83 18.39 -16.35
N HIS A 670 -7.29 17.99 -15.20
CA HIS A 670 -8.07 17.83 -13.98
C HIS A 670 -7.33 18.43 -12.77
N LEU A 671 -8.04 19.19 -11.94
CA LEU A 671 -7.44 19.90 -10.80
C LEU A 671 -6.82 18.95 -9.76
N GLY A 672 -7.35 17.73 -9.66
CA GLY A 672 -6.85 16.70 -8.75
C GLY A 672 -5.49 16.12 -9.16
N ASP A 673 -5.03 16.33 -10.40
CA ASP A 673 -3.78 15.77 -10.91
C ASP A 673 -2.54 16.57 -10.47
N GLY A 674 -2.73 17.75 -9.87
CA GLY A 674 -1.66 18.66 -9.45
C GLY A 674 -0.96 19.40 -10.59
N VAL A 675 -0.99 18.87 -11.82
CA VAL A 675 -0.49 19.53 -13.04
C VAL A 675 -1.41 19.24 -14.24
N PRO A 676 -1.44 20.10 -15.28
CA PRO A 676 -2.25 19.84 -16.47
C PRO A 676 -1.67 18.70 -17.34
N LEU A 677 -2.26 17.50 -17.30
CA LEU A 677 -1.82 16.29 -18.02
C LEU A 677 -2.64 15.97 -19.29
N GLY A 678 -3.77 16.63 -19.46
CA GLY A 678 -4.79 16.31 -20.45
C GLY A 678 -4.30 16.37 -21.89
N LEU A 679 -4.84 15.51 -22.77
CA LEU A 679 -4.81 15.74 -24.22
C LEU A 679 -5.59 17.02 -24.57
N ARG A 680 -6.63 17.31 -23.79
CA ARG A 680 -7.44 18.51 -23.86
C ARG A 680 -7.23 19.36 -22.62
N LYS A 681 -7.44 20.67 -22.76
CA LYS A 681 -7.54 21.59 -21.62
C LYS A 681 -8.73 21.23 -20.72
N TYR A 682 -8.88 21.91 -19.59
CA TYR A 682 -10.05 21.75 -18.71
C TYR A 682 -11.37 21.79 -19.48
N SER A 683 -12.34 20.98 -19.05
CA SER A 683 -13.68 20.94 -19.65
C SER A 683 -14.63 22.01 -19.09
N ASP A 684 -14.10 23.03 -18.43
CA ASP A 684 -14.87 24.13 -17.84
C ASP A 684 -15.38 25.12 -18.89
N GLU A 685 -16.11 26.15 -18.45
CA GLU A 685 -16.66 27.19 -19.34
C GLU A 685 -15.59 28.04 -20.03
N GLU A 686 -14.38 28.12 -19.47
CA GLU A 686 -13.28 28.93 -20.00
C GLU A 686 -12.62 28.23 -21.19
N TYR A 687 -12.23 26.97 -21.00
CA TYR A 687 -11.43 26.22 -21.96
C TYR A 687 -12.24 25.24 -22.81
N LYS A 688 -13.42 24.80 -22.33
CA LYS A 688 -14.38 23.96 -23.06
C LYS A 688 -13.77 22.70 -23.66
N GLY A 689 -12.72 22.16 -23.05
CA GLY A 689 -12.02 20.98 -23.53
C GLY A 689 -11.29 21.20 -24.85
N GLU A 690 -10.79 22.40 -25.13
CA GLU A 690 -9.97 22.68 -26.31
C GLU A 690 -8.80 21.69 -26.42
N ALA A 691 -8.58 21.15 -27.62
CA ALA A 691 -7.47 20.23 -27.88
C ALA A 691 -6.12 20.93 -27.73
N LYS A 692 -5.18 20.32 -27.01
CA LYS A 692 -3.79 20.75 -26.96
C LYS A 692 -3.00 20.21 -28.16
N PRO A 693 -1.80 20.75 -28.47
CA PRO A 693 -0.92 20.19 -29.51
C PRO A 693 -0.61 18.69 -29.34
N VAL A 694 -0.52 18.20 -28.09
CA VAL A 694 -0.34 16.78 -27.82
C VAL A 694 -1.50 15.93 -28.34
N TRP A 695 -2.74 16.43 -28.39
CA TRP A 695 -3.89 15.71 -28.98
C TRP A 695 -3.64 15.37 -30.45
N THR A 696 -3.18 16.34 -31.24
CA THR A 696 -2.85 16.12 -32.66
C THR A 696 -1.66 15.17 -32.80
N THR A 697 -0.67 15.29 -31.93
CA THR A 697 0.47 14.35 -31.90
C THR A 697 0.00 12.93 -31.63
N TYR A 698 -0.92 12.76 -30.68
CA TYR A 698 -1.55 11.49 -30.31
C TYR A 698 -2.41 10.91 -31.44
N GLN A 699 -3.15 11.77 -32.15
CA GLN A 699 -3.91 11.40 -33.35
C GLN A 699 -2.98 10.82 -34.43
N LYS A 700 -1.84 11.47 -34.69
CA LYS A 700 -0.88 11.08 -35.75
C LYS A 700 -0.01 9.88 -35.37
N ALA A 701 0.17 9.60 -34.09
CA ALA A 701 0.89 8.43 -33.61
C ALA A 701 0.29 7.11 -34.15
N GLY A 702 1.14 6.22 -34.64
CA GLY A 702 0.79 4.92 -35.23
C GLY A 702 0.20 4.99 -36.63
N THR A 703 0.24 6.16 -37.28
CA THR A 703 -0.27 6.37 -38.65
C THR A 703 0.87 6.60 -39.64
N ASP A 704 0.57 6.53 -40.94
CA ASP A 704 1.56 6.82 -42.01
C ASP A 704 2.10 8.26 -41.97
N GLU A 705 1.46 9.17 -41.22
CA GLU A 705 1.90 10.55 -41.03
C GLU A 705 2.83 10.74 -39.82
N GLU A 706 3.01 9.73 -38.97
CA GLU A 706 3.77 9.84 -37.70
C GLU A 706 5.17 10.38 -37.91
N ASP A 707 5.95 9.78 -38.82
CA ASP A 707 7.37 10.12 -39.00
C ASP A 707 7.57 11.55 -39.52
N ASP A 708 6.70 12.00 -40.42
CA ASP A 708 6.76 13.37 -40.94
C ASP A 708 6.33 14.38 -39.89
N TYR A 709 5.27 14.09 -39.12
CA TYR A 709 4.80 14.97 -38.05
C TYR A 709 5.80 15.05 -36.89
N PHE A 710 6.40 13.92 -36.49
CA PHE A 710 7.26 13.83 -35.30
C PHE A 710 8.64 14.48 -35.51
N LYS A 711 9.07 14.74 -36.76
CA LYS A 711 10.34 15.42 -37.06
C LYS A 711 10.50 16.77 -36.35
N GLN A 712 9.39 17.48 -36.11
CA GLN A 712 9.41 18.79 -35.45
C GLN A 712 9.90 18.72 -33.99
N TYR A 713 9.85 17.55 -33.34
CA TYR A 713 10.24 17.38 -31.94
C TYR A 713 11.72 17.01 -31.75
N LEU A 714 12.43 16.60 -32.81
CA LEU A 714 13.82 16.13 -32.71
C LEU A 714 14.77 17.17 -32.10
N GLU A 715 14.72 18.42 -32.58
CA GLU A 715 15.56 19.51 -32.06
C GLU A 715 15.25 19.83 -30.60
N ARG A 716 13.96 19.82 -30.24
CA ARG A 716 13.48 20.09 -28.87
C ARG A 716 13.94 19.03 -27.87
N ILE A 717 13.91 17.77 -28.28
CA ILE A 717 14.38 16.62 -27.48
C ILE A 717 15.92 16.55 -27.45
N GLY A 718 16.60 17.17 -28.42
CA GLY A 718 18.06 17.14 -28.51
C GLY A 718 18.62 15.89 -29.20
N ILE A 719 17.81 15.21 -30.02
CA ILE A 719 18.23 14.03 -30.80
C ILE A 719 18.27 14.34 -32.30
N LYS A 720 19.11 13.62 -33.04
CA LYS A 720 19.24 13.81 -34.50
C LYS A 720 18.28 12.95 -35.31
N SER A 721 17.84 11.83 -34.74
CA SER A 721 16.97 10.83 -35.35
C SER A 721 16.31 9.98 -34.27
N TRP A 722 15.16 9.37 -34.59
CA TRP A 722 14.51 8.38 -33.72
C TRP A 722 15.25 7.02 -33.69
N GLU A 723 16.15 6.78 -34.64
CA GLU A 723 17.02 5.59 -34.64
C GLU A 723 17.95 5.58 -33.42
N GLY A 724 18.10 4.41 -32.79
CA GLY A 724 18.95 4.23 -31.61
C GLY A 724 18.34 4.74 -30.30
N LEU A 725 17.04 5.04 -30.29
CA LEU A 725 16.34 5.49 -29.08
C LEU A 725 16.25 4.40 -28.00
N ILE A 726 16.09 3.14 -28.40
CA ILE A 726 16.04 1.98 -27.49
C ILE A 726 17.45 1.65 -27.02
N GLN A 727 17.61 1.48 -25.70
CA GLN A 727 18.86 1.12 -25.04
C GLN A 727 18.78 -0.30 -24.49
N ASP A 728 19.93 -0.96 -24.41
CA ASP A 728 20.03 -2.24 -23.73
C ASP A 728 19.99 -2.04 -22.20
N ILE A 729 19.23 -2.89 -21.50
CA ILE A 729 19.30 -2.99 -20.03
C ILE A 729 20.31 -4.11 -19.69
N PRO A 730 21.44 -3.80 -19.03
CA PRO A 730 22.46 -4.79 -18.65
C PRO A 730 21.95 -5.91 -17.77
#